data_AF-F4PZC8-F1
#
_entry.id   AF-F4PZC8-F1
#
_cell.length_a   1.000
_cell.length_b   1.000
_cell.length_c   1.000
_cell.angle_alpha   90.00
_cell.angle_beta   90.00
_cell.angle_gamma   90.00
#
_symmetry.space_group_name_H-M   'P 1'
#
loop_
_entity.id
_entity.type
_entity.pdbx_description
1 polymer ?
#
loop_
_entity_poly.entity_id
_entity_poly.type
_entity_poly.pdbx_seq_one_letter_code
_entity_poly.pdbx_strand_id
1 'polypeptide(L)'
;MNRDNNSNNDGKDKDSVDRFKDIIEKKIRQCINNNNNKKECIDILTKEIIDMSDSMFDCVQIKDQEILSCLELISIIDTKFGGSSHSNNSDDDARSSYQIIVLQWSLVVAVLNQYKVIKNDDLQNKVTDRITAMYDQLIKYLSFRETYLFGVILEESKLSNHQIINDHLMIHLNQRAKLLPKMVEDLKDEKKQFFAAMAIRSLVYTSDDWECQDIFKESILKQLMKIINDKFKFIRNEKEKDKEKENIIILYLYNESVRLVTNLTLISQGMELIGNNDSLLKFICDLLKQGNPNYKVMMSCSLYTLANIIITKEEWRDRLIDRYGLLTIIMDLTKNPSVYAQSSEELSNVIASLPCIAPLPWATMEMIIPFVKQYYMHDAIHGRNVAQFLDAFTMHPEFVVSVIKRYGLDQYILDSLDRDIDLYNSDWFFMLDYTLRTLNAIMNKDADSPSLTRIFTYEQLHLRLLRLLQIQENYRITDHVIIIMSNLIRLTPVPYLIKSRLVQEMTSLVYRFNLDLNGIKVSDYHGQSGMALIERKVQIDDVLARSILPLFYDIIDRASDEEQEFHQLIQQGMLLMFHRIYPCLNTTHVIATYIDCFDLLFNRMNQPANQILLQAHLFQLGFDSFERKPSDENNDIQVIKDFLVFFTPDDYLNSHCLFQESLF
;
A
#
# COMPACT_ATOMS: atom_id res chain seq x y z
N MET A 1 39.21 -18.57 10.95
CA MET A 1 40.67 -18.62 11.25
C MET A 1 41.24 -17.24 11.02
N ASN A 2 41.85 -16.70 12.07
CA ASN A 2 42.30 -15.32 12.26
C ASN A 2 43.13 -14.75 11.11
N ARG A 3 42.83 -13.50 10.74
CA ARG A 3 43.85 -12.47 10.53
C ARG A 3 43.32 -11.13 11.03
N ASP A 4 43.75 -10.80 12.24
CA ASP A 4 43.85 -9.44 12.75
C ASP A 4 44.69 -8.59 11.78
N ASN A 5 44.15 -7.44 11.40
CA ASN A 5 44.94 -6.28 11.01
C ASN A 5 44.36 -5.08 11.75
N ASN A 6 44.85 -4.91 12.99
CA ASN A 6 44.86 -3.62 13.65
C ASN A 6 45.71 -2.65 12.82
N SER A 7 45.09 -1.65 12.23
CA SER A 7 45.74 -0.39 11.96
C SER A 7 44.96 0.71 12.67
N ASN A 8 45.54 1.15 13.78
CA ASN A 8 45.29 2.43 14.43
C ASN A 8 44.95 3.52 13.40
N ASN A 9 43.74 4.05 13.50
CA ASN A 9 43.41 5.38 13.01
C ASN A 9 42.57 6.11 14.07
N ASP A 10 42.99 5.99 15.33
CA ASP A 10 42.68 6.99 16.35
C ASP A 10 43.49 8.25 16.03
N GLY A 11 42.77 9.35 15.76
CA GLY A 11 43.35 10.68 15.66
C GLY A 11 43.33 11.28 14.26
N LYS A 12 42.13 11.66 13.78
CA LYS A 12 41.83 12.94 13.09
C LYS A 12 40.36 12.97 12.63
N ASP A 13 39.41 12.93 13.56
CA ASP A 13 38.16 13.66 13.34
C ASP A 13 38.48 15.15 13.50
N LYS A 14 38.98 15.74 12.41
CA LYS A 14 39.00 17.19 12.25
C LYS A 14 37.55 17.65 12.27
N ASP A 15 37.22 18.52 13.22
CA ASP A 15 36.04 19.39 13.27
C ASP A 15 35.17 19.27 12.02
N SER A 16 34.12 18.46 12.08
CA SER A 16 33.12 18.47 11.03
C SER A 16 32.41 19.82 11.10
N VAL A 17 32.91 20.78 10.33
CA VAL A 17 32.37 22.14 10.23
C VAL A 17 30.88 22.05 9.95
N ASP A 18 30.06 22.63 10.82
CA ASP A 18 28.65 22.82 10.58
C ASP A 18 28.50 23.79 9.39
N ARG A 19 28.18 23.23 8.22
CA ARG A 19 28.12 23.97 6.96
C ARG A 19 27.04 25.05 7.00
N PHE A 20 25.91 24.78 7.67
CA PHE A 20 24.81 25.73 7.76
C PHE A 20 25.14 26.88 8.68
N LYS A 21 25.81 26.62 9.81
CA LYS A 21 26.31 27.67 10.69
C LYS A 21 27.31 28.58 9.96
N ASP A 22 28.21 28.00 9.17
CA ASP A 22 29.13 28.73 8.32
C ASP A 22 28.41 29.59 7.25
N ILE A 23 27.36 29.06 6.61
CA ILE A 23 26.52 29.79 5.66
C ILE A 23 25.83 30.99 6.35
N ILE A 24 25.26 30.76 7.54
CA ILE A 24 24.59 31.80 8.33
C ILE A 24 25.60 32.90 8.70
N GLU A 25 26.73 32.53 9.29
CA GLU A 25 27.71 33.45 9.86
C GLU A 25 28.51 34.19 8.79
N LYS A 26 28.99 33.50 7.76
CA LYS A 26 29.91 34.06 6.76
C LYS A 26 29.20 34.63 5.56
N LYS A 27 28.06 34.10 5.12
CA LYS A 27 27.45 34.50 3.84
C LYS A 27 26.19 35.32 4.05
N ILE A 28 25.25 34.83 4.84
CA ILE A 28 23.96 35.50 5.02
C ILE A 28 24.09 36.75 5.86
N ARG A 29 24.76 36.69 7.02
CA ARG A 29 24.99 37.89 7.84
C ARG A 29 25.80 38.95 7.12
N GLN A 30 26.76 38.57 6.26
CA GLN A 30 27.51 39.53 5.43
C GLN A 30 26.61 40.17 4.37
N CYS A 31 25.77 39.40 3.67
CA CYS A 31 24.86 39.97 2.67
C CYS A 31 23.78 40.86 3.31
N ILE A 32 23.27 40.49 4.49
CA ILE A 32 22.30 41.29 5.26
C ILE A 32 22.94 42.59 5.77
N ASN A 33 24.18 42.56 6.24
CA ASN A 33 24.85 43.73 6.81
C ASN A 33 25.37 44.71 5.74
N ASN A 34 25.64 44.25 4.51
CA ASN A 34 26.20 45.08 3.43
C ASN A 34 25.16 45.75 2.52
N ASN A 35 23.85 45.69 2.84
CA ASN A 35 22.79 46.16 1.94
C ASN A 35 22.86 45.52 0.53
N ASN A 36 23.39 44.30 0.42
CA ASN A 36 23.48 43.61 -0.87
C ASN A 36 22.09 43.20 -1.36
N ASN A 37 21.94 43.23 -2.68
CA ASN A 37 20.68 43.02 -3.39
C ASN A 37 20.10 41.64 -3.02
N LYS A 38 18.81 41.55 -2.64
CA LYS A 38 18.07 40.31 -2.30
C LYS A 38 18.39 39.14 -3.24
N LYS A 39 18.58 39.46 -4.52
CA LYS A 39 18.99 38.54 -5.59
C LYS A 39 20.34 37.85 -5.33
N GLU A 40 21.36 38.58 -4.91
CA GLU A 40 22.69 38.03 -4.63
C GLU A 40 22.65 37.04 -3.47
N CYS A 41 21.85 37.33 -2.42
CA CYS A 41 21.62 36.39 -1.33
C CYS A 41 20.98 35.08 -1.82
N ILE A 42 19.94 35.20 -2.66
CA ILE A 42 19.23 34.04 -3.23
C ILE A 42 20.17 33.22 -4.12
N ASP A 43 21.00 33.86 -4.94
CA ASP A 43 21.96 33.19 -5.82
C ASP A 43 23.04 32.45 -5.01
N ILE A 44 23.53 33.04 -3.92
CA ILE A 44 24.48 32.38 -3.01
C ILE A 44 23.82 31.17 -2.35
N LEU A 45 22.64 31.35 -1.74
CA LEU A 45 21.92 30.27 -1.05
C LEU A 45 21.58 29.11 -1.97
N THR A 46 21.14 29.44 -3.18
CA THR A 46 20.91 28.50 -4.27
C THR A 46 22.13 27.64 -4.51
N LYS A 47 23.29 28.26 -4.69
CA LYS A 47 24.53 27.55 -4.98
C LYS A 47 24.93 26.62 -3.85
N GLU A 48 24.82 27.08 -2.59
CA GLU A 48 25.14 26.25 -1.43
C GLU A 48 24.18 25.06 -1.31
N ILE A 49 22.88 25.27 -1.49
CA ILE A 49 21.89 24.19 -1.50
C ILE A 49 22.21 23.18 -2.60
N ILE A 50 22.63 23.66 -3.77
CA ILE A 50 23.02 22.79 -4.87
C ILE A 50 24.28 21.98 -4.55
N ASP A 51 25.29 22.63 -3.98
CA ASP A 51 26.55 21.99 -3.60
C ASP A 51 26.38 20.99 -2.42
N MET A 52 25.33 21.15 -1.61
CA MET A 52 24.98 20.26 -0.49
C MET A 52 24.00 19.14 -0.86
N SER A 53 23.46 19.16 -2.07
CA SER A 53 22.54 18.13 -2.53
C SER A 53 23.30 16.88 -2.98
N ASP A 54 22.68 15.72 -2.84
CA ASP A 54 23.28 14.49 -3.34
C ASP A 54 23.48 14.52 -4.87
N SER A 55 24.27 13.56 -5.40
CA SER A 55 24.54 13.48 -6.85
C SER A 55 23.30 13.30 -7.72
N MET A 56 22.16 12.94 -7.12
CA MET A 56 20.86 12.76 -7.77
C MET A 56 19.92 13.95 -7.52
N PHE A 57 20.30 14.91 -6.69
CA PHE A 57 19.45 15.95 -6.11
C PHE A 57 18.14 15.42 -5.54
N ASP A 58 18.13 14.24 -4.91
CA ASP A 58 16.91 13.74 -4.26
C ASP A 58 16.56 14.60 -3.03
N CYS A 59 17.58 14.98 -2.25
CA CYS A 59 17.45 15.93 -1.15
C CYS A 59 18.77 16.67 -0.85
N VAL A 60 18.67 17.77 -0.10
CA VAL A 60 19.84 18.39 0.53
C VAL A 60 20.33 17.46 1.64
N GLN A 61 21.60 17.06 1.59
CA GLN A 61 22.18 16.16 2.59
C GLN A 61 22.67 16.95 3.79
N ILE A 62 22.05 16.69 4.95
CA ILE A 62 22.42 17.30 6.22
C ILE A 62 22.79 16.22 7.23
N LYS A 63 23.73 16.52 8.13
CA LYS A 63 24.13 15.63 9.23
C LYS A 63 23.32 15.91 10.48
N ASP A 64 23.29 14.97 11.42
CA ASP A 64 22.63 15.13 12.74
C ASP A 64 22.98 16.46 13.41
N GLN A 65 24.27 16.80 13.46
CA GLN A 65 24.75 18.05 14.07
C GLN A 65 24.36 19.33 13.32
N GLU A 66 23.94 19.22 12.05
CA GLU A 66 23.61 20.37 11.18
C GLU A 66 22.11 20.70 11.21
N ILE A 67 21.26 19.81 11.73
CA ILE A 67 19.80 19.93 11.64
C ILE A 67 19.25 21.18 12.34
N LEU A 68 19.80 21.52 13.52
CA LEU A 68 19.38 22.70 14.28
C LEU A 68 19.80 24.00 13.58
N SER A 69 20.99 24.02 12.97
CA SER A 69 21.45 25.17 12.17
C SER A 69 20.74 25.28 10.83
N CYS A 70 20.28 24.18 10.25
CA CYS A 70 19.36 24.21 9.11
C CYS A 70 18.00 24.83 9.49
N LEU A 71 17.43 24.46 10.63
CA LEU A 71 16.22 25.09 11.18
C LEU A 71 16.42 26.59 11.48
N GLU A 72 17.59 26.98 12.00
CA GLU A 72 17.95 28.39 12.16
C GLU A 72 18.00 29.13 10.81
N LEU A 73 18.62 28.52 9.79
CA LEU A 73 18.68 29.07 8.44
C LEU A 73 17.28 29.31 7.86
N ILE A 74 16.38 28.34 8.00
CA ILE A 74 14.98 28.44 7.57
C ILE A 74 14.31 29.66 8.23
N SER A 75 14.48 29.82 9.55
CA SER A 75 13.98 30.97 10.33
C SER A 75 14.51 32.31 9.83
N ILE A 76 15.82 32.39 9.56
CA ILE A 76 16.45 33.62 9.06
C ILE A 76 15.91 34.00 7.67
N ILE A 77 15.81 33.02 6.76
CA ILE A 77 15.31 33.27 5.40
C ILE A 77 13.84 33.71 5.44
N ASP A 78 12.98 33.09 6.24
CA ASP A 78 11.56 33.47 6.34
C ASP A 78 11.40 34.88 6.91
N THR A 79 12.14 35.20 7.98
CA THR A 79 12.08 36.51 8.62
C THR A 79 12.55 37.63 7.68
N LYS A 80 13.57 37.36 6.85
CA LYS A 80 14.19 38.36 5.98
C LYS A 80 13.53 38.47 4.61
N PHE A 81 13.02 37.37 4.08
CA PHE A 81 12.57 37.27 2.70
C PHE A 81 11.15 36.70 2.54
N GLY A 82 10.61 36.03 3.56
CA GLY A 82 9.26 35.42 3.56
C GLY A 82 8.10 36.38 3.84
N GLY A 83 8.36 37.69 3.84
CA GLY A 83 7.41 38.73 4.26
C GLY A 83 6.16 38.85 3.39
N SER A 84 5.01 38.55 3.99
CA SER A 84 3.71 39.14 3.67
C SER A 84 3.63 40.55 4.27
N SER A 85 3.91 41.61 3.49
CA SER A 85 3.28 42.96 3.54
C SER A 85 4.17 44.08 2.93
N HIS A 86 3.57 44.83 2.01
CA HIS A 86 3.92 46.20 1.58
C HIS A 86 5.22 46.44 0.78
N SER A 87 5.27 45.93 -0.45
CA SER A 87 6.17 46.44 -1.48
C SER A 87 5.38 46.65 -2.78
N ASN A 88 5.20 47.91 -3.17
CA ASN A 88 4.45 48.34 -4.36
C ASN A 88 5.28 48.29 -5.66
N ASN A 89 6.37 47.52 -5.73
CA ASN A 89 7.21 47.42 -6.92
C ASN A 89 7.00 46.10 -7.66
N SER A 90 6.40 46.17 -8.84
CA SER A 90 5.50 45.14 -9.37
C SER A 90 6.10 44.04 -10.27
N ASP A 91 7.41 43.96 -10.52
CA ASP A 91 7.94 42.90 -11.42
C ASP A 91 9.14 42.10 -10.89
N ASP A 92 10.06 42.73 -10.15
CA ASP A 92 11.20 42.02 -9.55
C ASP A 92 10.82 41.20 -8.30
N ASP A 93 9.82 41.65 -7.52
CA ASP A 93 9.42 40.94 -6.30
C ASP A 93 8.86 39.55 -6.60
N ALA A 94 8.04 39.43 -7.65
CA ALA A 94 7.41 38.16 -7.98
C ALA A 94 8.40 37.07 -8.48
N ARG A 95 9.61 37.41 -8.94
CA ARG A 95 10.64 36.40 -9.30
C ARG A 95 11.31 35.85 -8.05
N SER A 96 11.55 36.73 -7.07
CA SER A 96 12.16 36.34 -5.81
C SER A 96 11.23 35.48 -4.93
N SER A 97 9.91 35.70 -4.98
CA SER A 97 8.96 35.03 -4.07
C SER A 97 8.95 33.49 -4.20
N TYR A 98 8.86 32.93 -5.41
CA TYR A 98 8.81 31.47 -5.56
C TYR A 98 10.19 30.81 -5.42
N GLN A 99 11.28 31.50 -5.74
CA GLN A 99 12.63 30.98 -5.52
C GLN A 99 12.89 30.80 -4.02
N ILE A 100 12.47 31.75 -3.19
CA ILE A 100 12.51 31.63 -1.72
C ILE A 100 11.69 30.42 -1.26
N ILE A 101 10.49 30.24 -1.81
CA ILE A 101 9.64 29.06 -1.53
C ILE A 101 10.39 27.76 -1.86
N VAL A 102 11.03 27.66 -3.03
CA VAL A 102 11.79 26.46 -3.44
C VAL A 102 12.97 26.19 -2.50
N LEU A 103 13.73 27.23 -2.15
CA LEU A 103 14.86 27.10 -1.22
C LEU A 103 14.38 26.61 0.15
N GLN A 104 13.33 27.23 0.68
CA GLN A 104 12.76 26.85 1.97
C GLN A 104 12.17 25.45 1.95
N TRP A 105 11.41 25.09 0.91
CA TRP A 105 10.88 23.74 0.75
C TRP A 105 11.99 22.70 0.73
N SER A 106 13.08 22.95 -0.01
CA SER A 106 14.23 22.04 -0.09
C SER A 106 14.90 21.83 1.27
N LEU A 107 15.04 22.90 2.07
CA LEU A 107 15.60 22.82 3.43
C LEU A 107 14.67 22.11 4.40
N VAL A 108 13.37 22.36 4.34
CA VAL A 108 12.37 21.70 5.20
C VAL A 108 12.35 20.20 4.91
N VAL A 109 12.31 19.79 3.63
CA VAL A 109 12.39 18.38 3.23
C VAL A 109 13.66 17.72 3.76
N ALA A 110 14.80 18.43 3.76
CA ALA A 110 16.06 17.92 4.29
C ALA A 110 16.01 17.69 5.81
N VAL A 111 15.44 18.63 6.57
CA VAL A 111 15.22 18.48 8.02
C VAL A 111 14.33 17.27 8.31
N LEU A 112 13.21 17.15 7.59
CA LEU A 112 12.26 16.06 7.74
C LEU A 112 12.90 14.70 7.44
N ASN A 113 13.67 14.59 6.34
CA ASN A 113 14.35 13.35 6.01
C ASN A 113 15.43 12.97 7.02
N GLN A 114 16.20 13.95 7.53
CA GLN A 114 17.22 13.67 8.54
C GLN A 114 16.60 13.25 9.87
N TYR A 115 15.46 13.84 10.26
CA TYR A 115 14.76 13.47 11.48
C TYR A 115 14.47 11.95 11.57
N LYS A 116 14.12 11.31 10.45
CA LYS A 116 13.81 9.86 10.40
C LYS A 116 14.97 8.96 10.82
N VAL A 117 16.20 9.45 10.75
CA VAL A 117 17.42 8.64 10.96
C VAL A 117 18.21 9.05 12.20
N ILE A 118 17.73 10.05 12.96
CA ILE A 118 18.36 10.44 14.23
C ILE A 118 18.25 9.28 15.23
N LYS A 119 19.39 8.86 15.79
CA LYS A 119 19.45 7.82 16.83
C LYS A 119 19.66 8.37 18.24
N ASN A 120 19.90 9.68 18.35
CA ASN A 120 20.16 10.34 19.62
C ASN A 120 18.88 10.99 20.14
N ASP A 121 18.30 10.43 21.20
CA ASP A 121 17.03 10.88 21.79
C ASP A 121 17.06 12.35 22.26
N ASP A 122 18.18 12.83 22.83
CA ASP A 122 18.29 14.24 23.28
C ASP A 122 18.28 15.21 22.09
N LEU A 123 18.97 14.85 21.00
CA LEU A 123 18.92 15.63 19.77
C LEU A 123 17.53 15.57 19.13
N GLN A 124 16.93 14.38 19.08
CA GLN A 124 15.60 14.18 18.51
C GLN A 124 14.56 15.04 19.24
N ASN A 125 14.56 15.05 20.58
CA ASN A 125 13.69 15.89 21.40
C ASN A 125 13.88 17.39 21.12
N LYS A 126 15.13 17.87 21.08
CA LYS A 126 15.43 19.28 20.74
C LYS A 126 14.92 19.67 19.36
N VAL A 127 15.01 18.74 18.39
CA VAL A 127 14.48 18.96 17.05
C VAL A 127 12.96 18.96 17.06
N THR A 128 12.31 18.02 17.74
CA THR A 128 10.85 17.98 17.92
C THR A 128 10.33 19.29 18.51
N ASP A 129 10.93 19.77 19.61
CA ASP A 129 10.58 21.05 20.25
C ASP A 129 10.72 22.21 19.27
N ARG A 130 11.81 22.23 18.50
CA ARG A 130 12.09 23.31 17.56
C ARG A 130 11.13 23.29 16.37
N ILE A 131 10.82 22.13 15.81
CA ILE A 131 9.84 21.96 14.72
C ILE A 131 8.46 22.40 15.20
N THR A 132 8.05 21.97 16.40
CA THR A 132 6.78 22.36 17.02
C THR A 132 6.69 23.88 17.20
N ALA A 133 7.74 24.51 17.73
CA ALA A 133 7.80 25.97 17.88
C ALA A 133 7.80 26.73 16.54
N MET A 134 8.19 26.09 15.44
CA MET A 134 8.25 26.67 14.10
C MET A 134 7.07 26.23 13.21
N TYR A 135 6.02 25.62 13.77
CA TYR A 135 4.90 25.05 13.02
C TYR A 135 4.35 25.98 11.92
N ASP A 136 3.90 27.18 12.31
CA ASP A 136 3.31 28.17 11.40
C ASP A 136 4.28 28.65 10.32
N GLN A 137 5.58 28.53 10.57
CA GLN A 137 6.62 28.91 9.62
C GLN A 137 6.90 27.79 8.62
N LEU A 138 7.05 26.55 9.10
CA LEU A 138 7.42 25.40 8.28
C LEU A 138 6.29 24.99 7.34
N ILE A 139 5.04 25.03 7.80
CA ILE A 139 3.87 24.62 7.02
C ILE A 139 3.69 25.44 5.73
N LYS A 140 4.16 26.70 5.72
CA LYS A 140 4.17 27.57 4.52
C LYS A 140 4.93 26.98 3.35
N TYR A 141 5.86 26.07 3.60
CA TYR A 141 6.82 25.56 2.63
C TYR A 141 6.65 24.06 2.35
N LEU A 142 5.75 23.35 3.03
CA LEU A 142 5.50 21.92 2.82
C LEU A 142 4.69 21.64 1.54
N SER A 143 4.70 20.41 1.05
CA SER A 143 3.69 19.85 0.15
C SER A 143 2.96 18.69 0.82
N PHE A 144 1.90 18.16 0.20
CA PHE A 144 1.16 17.02 0.77
C PHE A 144 2.03 15.78 1.00
N ARG A 145 3.12 15.62 0.24
CA ARG A 145 4.06 14.52 0.44
C ARG A 145 4.69 14.52 1.83
N GLU A 146 4.87 15.70 2.43
CA GLU A 146 5.58 15.86 3.69
C GLU A 146 4.65 15.87 4.92
N THR A 147 3.32 15.93 4.74
CA THR A 147 2.36 16.13 5.85
C THR A 147 2.33 14.98 6.82
N TYR A 148 2.45 13.73 6.36
CA TYR A 148 2.45 12.56 7.25
C TYR A 148 3.60 12.61 8.25
N LEU A 149 4.84 12.75 7.76
CA LEU A 149 6.00 12.80 8.66
C LEU A 149 5.95 14.03 9.57
N PHE A 150 5.53 15.17 9.02
CA PHE A 150 5.35 16.39 9.81
C PHE A 150 4.30 16.18 10.91
N GLY A 151 3.20 15.49 10.61
CA GLY A 151 2.17 15.10 11.57
C GLY A 151 2.70 14.17 12.66
N VAL A 152 3.46 13.14 12.30
CA VAL A 152 4.10 12.20 13.26
C VAL A 152 5.00 12.95 14.25
N ILE A 153 5.81 13.91 13.78
CA ILE A 153 6.65 14.73 14.67
C ILE A 153 5.81 15.56 15.65
N LEU A 154 4.62 15.98 15.23
CA LEU A 154 3.72 16.82 16.01
C LEU A 154 2.74 16.01 16.89
N GLU A 155 2.74 14.68 16.83
CA GLU A 155 1.80 13.83 17.58
C GLU A 155 1.90 14.04 19.10
N GLU A 156 3.08 14.36 19.61
CA GLU A 156 3.31 14.67 21.04
C GLU A 156 2.69 16.02 21.48
N SER A 157 2.40 16.92 20.53
CA SER A 157 1.95 18.29 20.82
C SER A 157 0.42 18.47 20.95
N LYS A 158 -0.38 17.40 20.80
CA LYS A 158 -1.86 17.43 20.73
C LYS A 158 -2.45 18.29 19.58
N LEU A 159 -1.62 18.78 18.66
CA LEU A 159 -2.03 19.43 17.40
C LEU A 159 -2.28 18.40 16.27
N SER A 160 -2.27 17.11 16.59
CA SER A 160 -2.08 15.96 15.69
C SER A 160 -3.23 15.60 14.75
N ASN A 161 -4.25 16.46 14.60
CA ASN A 161 -5.27 16.19 13.62
C ASN A 161 -4.69 16.49 12.22
N HIS A 162 -4.40 15.42 11.46
CA HIS A 162 -3.92 15.53 10.08
C HIS A 162 -4.80 16.44 9.21
N GLN A 163 -6.11 16.50 9.50
CA GLN A 163 -7.01 17.43 8.82
C GLN A 163 -6.62 18.90 9.04
N ILE A 164 -6.24 19.29 10.27
CA ILE A 164 -5.85 20.66 10.59
C ILE A 164 -4.56 21.05 9.85
N ILE A 165 -3.60 20.12 9.79
CA ILE A 165 -2.35 20.32 9.03
C ILE A 165 -2.69 20.49 7.54
N ASN A 166 -3.55 19.64 6.99
CA ASN A 166 -3.99 19.75 5.60
C ASN A 166 -4.70 21.08 5.32
N ASP A 167 -5.63 21.50 6.17
CA ASP A 167 -6.39 22.75 6.02
C ASP A 167 -5.45 23.97 6.03
N HIS A 168 -4.45 24.00 6.92
CA HIS A 168 -3.45 25.07 6.97
C HIS A 168 -2.52 25.04 5.74
N LEU A 169 -2.07 23.85 5.34
CA LEU A 169 -1.24 23.68 4.14
C LEU A 169 -1.98 24.16 2.88
N MET A 170 -3.27 23.88 2.76
CA MET A 170 -4.11 24.28 1.63
C MET A 170 -4.13 25.79 1.41
N ILE A 171 -4.15 26.59 2.48
CA ILE A 171 -4.07 28.05 2.39
C ILE A 171 -2.79 28.46 1.66
N HIS A 172 -1.66 27.85 2.02
CA HIS A 172 -0.37 28.17 1.44
C HIS A 172 -0.21 27.64 0.02
N LEU A 173 -0.67 26.43 -0.27
CA LEU A 173 -0.66 25.88 -1.63
C LEU A 173 -1.50 26.75 -2.58
N ASN A 174 -2.68 27.21 -2.16
CA ASN A 174 -3.50 28.15 -2.93
C ASN A 174 -2.76 29.47 -3.22
N GLN A 175 -2.00 29.99 -2.26
CA GLN A 175 -1.18 31.19 -2.47
C GLN A 175 -0.05 30.93 -3.46
N ARG A 176 0.64 29.79 -3.36
CA ARG A 176 1.71 29.40 -4.29
C ARG A 176 1.19 29.14 -5.70
N ALA A 177 0.01 28.53 -5.85
CA ALA A 177 -0.61 28.28 -7.15
C ALA A 177 -0.88 29.56 -7.95
N LYS A 178 -1.11 30.71 -7.28
CA LYS A 178 -1.21 32.02 -7.96
C LYS A 178 0.07 32.42 -8.69
N LEU A 179 1.22 31.86 -8.32
CA LEU A 179 2.51 32.10 -8.97
C LEU A 179 2.75 31.14 -10.15
N LEU A 180 1.89 30.14 -10.38
CA LEU A 180 2.04 29.15 -11.44
C LEU A 180 2.21 29.78 -12.85
N PRO A 181 1.42 30.79 -13.28
CA PRO A 181 1.62 31.40 -14.60
C PRO A 181 3.05 31.93 -14.80
N LYS A 182 3.64 32.49 -13.74
CA LYS A 182 5.01 32.99 -13.76
C LYS A 182 6.03 31.85 -13.79
N MET A 183 5.82 30.79 -13.01
CA MET A 183 6.67 29.60 -13.04
C MET A 183 6.68 28.96 -14.44
N VAL A 184 5.51 28.86 -15.09
CA VAL A 184 5.38 28.32 -16.47
C VAL A 184 6.09 29.20 -17.49
N GLU A 185 6.04 30.52 -17.34
CA GLU A 185 6.78 31.43 -18.22
C GLU A 185 8.29 31.32 -18.00
N ASP A 186 8.74 31.30 -16.74
CA ASP A 186 10.15 31.14 -16.39
C ASP A 186 10.70 29.74 -16.78
N LEU A 187 9.84 28.73 -16.97
CA LEU A 187 10.21 27.42 -17.53
C LEU A 187 10.71 27.52 -18.99
N LYS A 188 10.40 28.61 -19.71
CA LYS A 188 10.91 28.88 -21.07
C LYS A 188 12.31 29.51 -21.07
N ASP A 189 12.74 30.07 -19.94
CA ASP A 189 14.03 30.74 -19.78
C ASP A 189 15.08 29.77 -19.23
N GLU A 190 16.12 29.47 -20.02
CA GLU A 190 17.18 28.51 -19.66
C GLU A 190 17.82 28.78 -18.29
N LYS A 191 17.90 30.05 -17.86
CA LYS A 191 18.51 30.42 -16.59
C LYS A 191 17.61 30.15 -15.39
N LYS A 192 16.31 29.94 -15.61
CA LYS A 192 15.30 29.80 -14.55
C LYS A 192 14.57 28.46 -14.57
N GLN A 193 14.74 27.69 -15.64
CA GLN A 193 14.15 26.37 -15.85
C GLN A 193 14.22 25.47 -14.60
N PHE A 194 15.37 25.42 -13.94
CA PHE A 194 15.57 24.58 -12.77
C PHE A 194 14.63 24.95 -11.61
N PHE A 195 14.64 26.21 -11.19
CA PHE A 195 13.77 26.71 -10.12
C PHE A 195 12.29 26.65 -10.47
N ALA A 196 11.96 26.96 -11.72
CA ALA A 196 10.59 26.84 -12.22
C ALA A 196 10.09 25.39 -12.15
N ALA A 197 10.91 24.41 -12.56
CA ALA A 197 10.56 22.99 -12.49
C ALA A 197 10.36 22.52 -11.03
N MET A 198 11.27 22.89 -10.12
CA MET A 198 11.13 22.59 -8.69
C MET A 198 9.88 23.22 -8.08
N ALA A 199 9.61 24.49 -8.40
CA ALA A 199 8.44 25.20 -7.90
C ALA A 199 7.14 24.53 -8.36
N ILE A 200 7.04 24.16 -9.64
CA ILE A 200 5.88 23.45 -10.18
C ILE A 200 5.77 22.07 -9.52
N ARG A 201 6.86 21.31 -9.38
CA ARG A 201 6.82 19.99 -8.72
C ARG A 201 6.32 20.07 -7.29
N SER A 202 6.67 21.11 -6.53
CA SER A 202 6.15 21.32 -5.17
C SER A 202 4.62 21.44 -5.09
N LEU A 203 3.95 21.79 -6.19
CA LEU A 203 2.49 21.93 -6.29
C LEU A 203 1.78 20.66 -6.79
N VAL A 204 2.51 19.73 -7.41
CA VAL A 204 1.95 18.50 -8.03
C VAL A 204 1.72 17.39 -7.02
N TYR A 205 2.34 17.44 -5.83
CA TYR A 205 2.01 16.47 -4.78
C TYR A 205 0.58 16.71 -4.30
N THR A 206 -0.33 15.84 -4.73
CA THR A 206 -1.77 15.94 -4.51
C THR A 206 -2.22 15.19 -3.25
N SER A 207 -3.27 15.69 -2.62
CA SER A 207 -4.17 14.94 -1.75
C SER A 207 -5.57 14.95 -2.40
N ASP A 208 -6.49 14.13 -1.90
CA ASP A 208 -7.88 14.10 -2.37
C ASP A 208 -8.55 15.49 -2.32
N ASP A 209 -8.06 16.40 -1.47
CA ASP A 209 -8.57 17.76 -1.29
C ASP A 209 -7.84 18.83 -2.14
N TRP A 210 -6.77 18.48 -2.86
CA TRP A 210 -5.94 19.43 -3.64
C TRP A 210 -5.72 19.00 -5.08
N GLU A 211 -6.33 19.75 -5.99
CA GLU A 211 -6.04 19.67 -7.42
C GLU A 211 -5.83 21.07 -8.01
N CYS A 212 -4.57 21.43 -8.27
CA CYS A 212 -4.27 22.60 -9.10
C CYS A 212 -4.42 22.23 -10.58
N GLN A 213 -5.66 22.28 -11.09
CA GLN A 213 -5.98 21.89 -12.48
C GLN A 213 -5.12 22.59 -13.53
N ASP A 214 -4.69 23.81 -13.25
CA ASP A 214 -3.85 24.61 -14.14
C ASP A 214 -2.47 23.99 -14.44
N ILE A 215 -2.00 23.03 -13.63
CA ILE A 215 -0.71 22.35 -13.83
C ILE A 215 -0.81 21.26 -14.91
N PHE A 216 -2.01 20.76 -15.21
CA PHE A 216 -2.25 19.71 -16.22
C PHE A 216 -2.46 20.28 -17.63
N LYS A 217 -1.79 21.39 -17.94
CA LYS A 217 -1.84 22.01 -19.27
C LYS A 217 -0.80 21.40 -20.19
N GLU A 218 -1.22 21.11 -21.43
CA GLU A 218 -0.34 20.61 -22.50
C GLU A 218 0.87 21.53 -22.76
N SER A 219 0.74 22.83 -22.52
CA SER A 219 1.84 23.80 -22.64
C SER A 219 3.00 23.50 -21.67
N ILE A 220 2.69 23.06 -20.45
CA ILE A 220 3.71 22.71 -19.44
C ILE A 220 4.42 21.45 -19.89
N LEU A 221 3.65 20.42 -20.29
CA LEU A 221 4.21 19.16 -20.78
C LEU A 221 5.11 19.37 -22.01
N LYS A 222 4.68 20.19 -22.97
CA LYS A 222 5.49 20.54 -24.16
C LYS A 222 6.83 21.17 -23.77
N GLN A 223 6.83 22.07 -22.79
CA GLN A 223 8.05 22.73 -22.33
C GLN A 223 8.98 21.76 -21.57
N LEU A 224 8.42 20.89 -20.71
CA LEU A 224 9.20 19.84 -20.05
C LEU A 224 9.81 18.88 -21.07
N MET A 225 9.05 18.47 -22.08
CA MET A 225 9.55 17.62 -23.15
C MET A 225 10.69 18.25 -23.94
N LYS A 226 10.62 19.56 -24.19
CA LYS A 226 11.72 20.28 -24.82
C LYS A 226 12.98 20.22 -23.95
N ILE A 227 12.85 20.54 -22.65
CA ILE A 227 13.97 20.50 -21.69
C ILE A 227 14.58 19.10 -21.64
N ILE A 228 13.75 18.07 -21.44
CA ILE A 228 14.19 16.67 -21.37
C ILE A 228 14.97 16.30 -22.63
N ASN A 229 14.43 16.58 -23.83
CA ASN A 229 15.11 16.27 -25.09
C ASN A 229 16.44 17.01 -25.27
N ASP A 230 16.47 18.32 -24.97
CA ASP A 230 17.64 19.16 -25.18
C ASP A 230 18.77 18.78 -24.20
N LYS A 231 18.44 18.59 -22.92
CA LYS A 231 19.42 18.21 -21.89
C LYS A 231 19.86 16.76 -22.04
N PHE A 232 18.99 15.86 -22.50
CA PHE A 232 19.38 14.47 -22.79
C PHE A 232 20.41 14.38 -23.91
N LYS A 233 20.24 15.15 -25.00
CA LYS A 233 21.23 15.22 -26.09
C LYS A 233 22.60 15.70 -25.59
N PHE A 234 22.61 16.66 -24.67
CA PHE A 234 23.83 17.15 -24.06
C PHE A 234 24.52 16.06 -23.23
N ILE A 235 23.77 15.40 -22.33
CA ILE A 235 24.29 14.30 -21.49
C ILE A 235 24.85 13.16 -22.34
N ARG A 236 24.18 12.80 -23.43
CA ARG A 236 24.60 11.72 -24.33
C ARG A 236 25.91 12.02 -25.08
N ASN A 237 26.22 13.28 -25.33
CA ASN A 237 27.29 13.67 -26.25
C ASN A 237 28.68 13.84 -25.60
N GLU A 238 28.85 13.55 -24.30
CA GLU A 238 30.10 13.44 -23.46
C GLU A 238 31.46 13.88 -24.05
N LYS A 239 31.55 15.00 -24.78
CA LYS A 239 32.80 15.48 -25.42
C LYS A 239 33.42 16.70 -24.76
N GLU A 240 32.76 17.29 -23.76
CA GLU A 240 33.27 18.49 -23.08
C GLU A 240 33.47 18.23 -21.58
N LYS A 241 34.63 17.67 -21.24
CA LYS A 241 35.08 17.46 -19.85
C LYS A 241 35.42 18.76 -19.11
N ASP A 242 35.57 19.88 -19.82
CA ASP A 242 36.06 21.15 -19.25
C ASP A 242 34.97 22.01 -18.55
N LYS A 243 33.72 21.51 -18.45
CA LYS A 243 32.58 22.24 -17.88
C LYS A 243 31.83 21.46 -16.78
N GLU A 244 32.59 20.82 -15.91
CA GLU A 244 32.08 19.93 -14.84
C GLU A 244 30.93 20.55 -14.02
N LYS A 245 30.96 21.86 -13.72
CA LYS A 245 29.89 22.54 -12.97
C LYS A 245 28.63 22.88 -13.77
N GLU A 246 28.75 23.25 -15.05
CA GLU A 246 27.56 23.44 -15.92
C GLU A 246 26.88 22.09 -16.21
N ASN A 247 27.67 21.01 -16.31
CA ASN A 247 27.17 19.65 -16.54
C ASN A 247 26.28 19.17 -15.37
N ILE A 248 26.60 19.55 -14.14
CA ILE A 248 25.82 19.19 -12.94
C ILE A 248 24.42 19.83 -12.96
N ILE A 249 24.31 21.14 -13.25
CA ILE A 249 23.00 21.82 -13.30
C ILE A 249 22.13 21.28 -14.43
N ILE A 250 22.73 20.93 -15.58
CA ILE A 250 22.04 20.30 -16.70
C ILE A 250 21.46 18.94 -16.27
N LEU A 251 22.23 18.11 -15.57
CA LEU A 251 21.78 16.83 -15.05
C LEU A 251 20.65 16.99 -14.03
N TYR A 252 20.74 17.99 -13.15
CA TYR A 252 19.70 18.27 -12.16
C TYR A 252 18.39 18.73 -12.80
N LEU A 253 18.47 19.66 -13.74
CA LEU A 253 17.29 20.10 -14.49
C LEU A 253 16.65 18.93 -15.27
N TYR A 254 17.49 18.05 -15.82
CA TYR A 254 17.02 16.85 -16.50
C TYR A 254 16.24 15.93 -15.54
N ASN A 255 16.86 15.54 -14.41
CA ASN A 255 16.22 14.70 -13.40
C ASN A 255 14.94 15.33 -12.85
N GLU A 256 14.96 16.63 -12.58
CA GLU A 256 13.81 17.35 -12.04
C GLU A 256 12.64 17.40 -13.03
N SER A 257 12.92 17.59 -14.32
CA SER A 257 11.89 17.59 -15.37
C SER A 257 11.25 16.20 -15.51
N VAL A 258 12.05 15.13 -15.45
CA VAL A 258 11.56 13.75 -15.52
C VAL A 258 10.72 13.41 -14.28
N ARG A 259 11.16 13.78 -13.07
CA ARG A 259 10.37 13.62 -11.83
C ARG A 259 9.05 14.37 -11.88
N LEU A 260 9.05 15.58 -12.42
CA LEU A 260 7.83 16.35 -12.59
C LEU A 260 6.84 15.63 -13.53
N VAL A 261 7.31 15.08 -14.65
CA VAL A 261 6.47 14.25 -15.53
C VAL A 261 5.91 13.03 -14.79
N THR A 262 6.72 12.32 -14.00
CA THR A 262 6.24 11.20 -13.16
C THR A 262 5.18 11.66 -12.18
N ASN A 263 5.40 12.78 -11.48
CA ASN A 263 4.45 13.29 -10.49
C ASN A 263 3.11 13.69 -11.13
N LEU A 264 3.10 14.17 -12.38
CA LEU A 264 1.85 14.43 -13.10
C LEU A 264 1.03 13.15 -13.28
N THR A 265 1.66 11.97 -13.37
CA THR A 265 0.92 10.68 -13.46
C THR A 265 0.33 10.20 -12.14
N LEU A 266 0.44 10.96 -11.04
CA LEU A 266 -0.18 10.59 -9.76
C LEU A 266 -1.69 10.83 -9.74
N ILE A 267 -2.23 11.61 -10.70
CA ILE A 267 -3.67 11.85 -10.81
C ILE A 267 -4.19 11.57 -12.22
N SER A 268 -5.50 11.33 -12.33
CA SER A 268 -6.20 10.95 -13.56
C SER A 268 -5.99 11.93 -14.71
N GLN A 269 -6.09 13.24 -14.46
CA GLN A 269 -5.93 14.30 -15.46
C GLN A 269 -4.52 14.29 -16.07
N GLY A 270 -3.48 14.10 -15.25
CA GLY A 270 -2.10 14.05 -15.74
C GLY A 270 -1.76 12.72 -16.42
N MET A 271 -2.34 11.60 -15.97
CA MET A 271 -2.29 10.33 -16.69
C MET A 271 -2.93 10.46 -18.09
N GLU A 272 -4.04 11.18 -18.21
CA GLU A 272 -4.69 11.44 -19.49
C GLU A 272 -3.91 12.37 -20.40
N LEU A 273 -3.30 13.42 -19.83
CA LEU A 273 -2.41 14.30 -20.57
C LEU A 273 -1.19 13.55 -21.15
N ILE A 274 -0.58 12.67 -20.36
CA ILE A 274 0.62 11.92 -20.75
C ILE A 274 0.27 10.75 -21.67
N GLY A 275 -0.78 9.98 -21.38
CA GLY A 275 -1.24 8.83 -22.17
C GLY A 275 -1.66 9.21 -23.60
N ASN A 276 -2.21 10.42 -23.77
CA ASN A 276 -2.55 10.95 -25.08
C ASN A 276 -1.35 11.54 -25.85
N ASN A 277 -0.18 11.67 -25.22
CA ASN A 277 1.01 12.24 -25.84
C ASN A 277 1.93 11.16 -26.41
N ASP A 278 1.64 10.74 -27.65
CA ASP A 278 2.43 9.72 -28.38
C ASP A 278 3.92 10.04 -28.45
N SER A 279 4.28 11.31 -28.59
CA SER A 279 5.69 11.72 -28.70
C SER A 279 6.48 11.49 -27.41
N LEU A 280 5.84 11.72 -26.26
CA LEU A 280 6.42 11.48 -24.95
C LEU A 280 6.52 9.98 -24.66
N LEU A 281 5.45 9.21 -24.89
CA LEU A 281 5.48 7.76 -24.68
C LEU A 281 6.57 7.10 -25.53
N LYS A 282 6.66 7.48 -26.81
CA LYS A 282 7.74 7.01 -27.69
C LYS A 282 9.12 7.40 -27.15
N PHE A 283 9.29 8.66 -26.72
CA PHE A 283 10.55 9.13 -26.17
C PHE A 283 10.97 8.33 -24.94
N ILE A 284 10.06 8.08 -23.99
CA ILE A 284 10.32 7.26 -22.80
C ILE A 284 10.77 5.85 -23.21
N CYS A 285 10.08 5.19 -24.14
CA CYS A 285 10.46 3.86 -24.60
C CYS A 285 11.84 3.86 -25.30
N ASP A 286 12.12 4.84 -26.16
CA ASP A 286 13.40 4.95 -26.86
C ASP A 286 14.58 5.25 -25.93
N LEU A 287 14.29 5.93 -24.81
CA LEU A 287 15.22 6.18 -23.72
C LEU A 287 15.49 4.91 -22.92
N LEU A 288 14.45 4.16 -22.54
CA LEU A 288 14.58 2.90 -21.82
C LEU A 288 15.35 1.85 -22.63
N LYS A 289 15.19 1.79 -23.96
CA LYS A 289 15.97 0.92 -24.85
C LYS A 289 17.49 1.06 -24.72
N GLN A 290 17.99 2.20 -24.24
CA GLN A 290 19.42 2.41 -24.09
C GLN A 290 20.02 1.64 -22.91
N GLY A 291 19.20 1.28 -21.91
CA GLY A 291 19.61 0.45 -20.77
C GLY A 291 20.89 0.90 -20.08
N ASN A 292 21.12 2.22 -19.99
CA ASN A 292 22.33 2.76 -19.39
C ASN A 292 22.17 2.87 -17.86
N PRO A 293 22.94 2.09 -17.06
CA PRO A 293 22.83 2.12 -15.60
C PRO A 293 23.21 3.47 -14.99
N ASN A 294 23.92 4.34 -15.71
CA ASN A 294 24.24 5.69 -15.22
C ASN A 294 23.00 6.61 -15.16
N TYR A 295 21.87 6.20 -15.73
CA TYR A 295 20.63 6.98 -15.77
C TYR A 295 19.57 6.46 -14.78
N LYS A 296 19.98 6.04 -13.57
CA LYS A 296 19.10 5.44 -12.55
C LYS A 296 17.79 6.21 -12.33
N VAL A 297 17.85 7.49 -11.94
CA VAL A 297 16.65 8.31 -11.63
C VAL A 297 15.70 8.37 -12.83
N MET A 298 16.26 8.55 -14.02
CA MET A 298 15.52 8.64 -15.26
C MET A 298 14.84 7.31 -15.60
N MET A 299 15.54 6.17 -15.45
CA MET A 299 14.94 4.84 -15.65
C MET A 299 13.83 4.59 -14.66
N SER A 300 14.07 4.77 -13.36
CA SER A 300 13.05 4.59 -12.31
C SER A 300 11.82 5.45 -12.59
N CYS A 301 11.99 6.75 -12.82
CA CYS A 301 10.87 7.66 -13.10
C CYS A 301 10.12 7.31 -14.39
N SER A 302 10.84 6.90 -15.43
CA SER A 302 10.27 6.45 -16.70
C SER A 302 9.42 5.19 -16.52
N LEU A 303 9.94 4.20 -15.78
CA LEU A 303 9.23 2.96 -15.47
C LEU A 303 7.99 3.22 -14.61
N TYR A 304 8.08 4.09 -13.59
CA TYR A 304 6.91 4.52 -12.81
C TYR A 304 5.85 5.21 -13.68
N THR A 305 6.27 6.13 -14.55
CA THR A 305 5.38 6.81 -15.51
C THR A 305 4.65 5.78 -16.37
N LEU A 306 5.37 4.81 -16.95
CA LEU A 306 4.76 3.78 -17.79
C LEU A 306 3.83 2.86 -17.01
N ALA A 307 4.21 2.43 -15.80
CA ALA A 307 3.37 1.60 -14.93
C ALA A 307 2.00 2.27 -14.67
N ASN A 308 2.00 3.57 -14.34
CA ASN A 308 0.79 4.36 -14.11
C ASN A 308 -0.07 4.48 -15.38
N ILE A 309 0.55 4.72 -16.54
CA ILE A 309 -0.18 4.80 -17.81
C ILE A 309 -0.82 3.47 -18.20
N ILE A 310 -0.09 2.37 -18.04
CA ILE A 310 -0.54 1.01 -18.41
C ILE A 310 -1.73 0.55 -17.59
N ILE A 311 -1.74 0.81 -16.28
CA ILE A 311 -2.83 0.39 -15.41
C ILE A 311 -4.10 1.23 -15.59
N THR A 312 -4.03 2.34 -16.34
CA THR A 312 -5.14 3.31 -16.46
C THR A 312 -6.07 3.03 -17.63
N LYS A 313 -5.54 2.81 -18.84
CA LYS A 313 -6.37 2.51 -20.03
C LYS A 313 -5.72 1.42 -20.88
N GLU A 314 -6.53 0.43 -21.26
CA GLU A 314 -6.15 -0.67 -22.15
C GLU A 314 -5.53 -0.16 -23.46
N GLU A 315 -6.15 0.84 -24.10
CA GLU A 315 -5.66 1.43 -25.35
C GLU A 315 -4.21 1.92 -25.27
N TRP A 316 -3.83 2.55 -24.15
CA TRP A 316 -2.47 3.08 -23.96
C TRP A 316 -1.47 1.97 -23.68
N ARG A 317 -1.86 0.97 -22.88
CA ARG A 317 -1.05 -0.24 -22.67
C ARG A 317 -0.76 -0.93 -23.99
N ASP A 318 -1.79 -1.24 -24.77
CA ASP A 318 -1.65 -2.00 -26.01
C ASP A 318 -0.80 -1.22 -27.02
N ARG A 319 -0.97 0.10 -27.09
CA ARG A 319 -0.09 0.98 -27.87
C ARG A 319 1.37 0.88 -27.44
N LEU A 320 1.66 0.87 -26.13
CA LEU A 320 3.03 0.72 -25.61
C LEU A 320 3.63 -0.65 -25.96
N ILE A 321 2.84 -1.72 -25.86
CA ILE A 321 3.25 -3.08 -26.21
C ILE A 321 3.49 -3.20 -27.72
N ASP A 322 2.47 -2.93 -28.53
CA ASP A 322 2.44 -3.28 -29.95
C ASP A 322 3.26 -2.33 -30.80
N ARG A 323 3.20 -1.02 -30.51
CA ARG A 323 3.85 0.02 -31.33
C ARG A 323 5.26 0.34 -30.86
N TYR A 324 5.47 0.37 -29.54
CA TYR A 324 6.75 0.79 -28.95
C TYR A 324 7.60 -0.37 -28.44
N GLY A 325 7.06 -1.60 -28.44
CA GLY A 325 7.79 -2.81 -28.07
C GLY A 325 8.08 -2.90 -26.58
N LEU A 326 7.22 -2.33 -25.73
CA LEU A 326 7.48 -2.21 -24.29
C LEU A 326 7.88 -3.53 -23.64
N LEU A 327 7.17 -4.62 -23.94
CA LEU A 327 7.47 -5.92 -23.34
C LEU A 327 8.92 -6.36 -23.64
N THR A 328 9.37 -6.22 -24.88
CA THR A 328 10.76 -6.53 -25.26
C THR A 328 11.74 -5.64 -24.51
N ILE A 329 11.46 -4.35 -24.38
CA ILE A 329 12.31 -3.40 -23.65
C ILE A 329 12.48 -3.82 -22.20
N ILE A 330 11.37 -4.11 -21.49
CA ILE A 330 11.42 -4.50 -20.08
C ILE A 330 12.18 -5.82 -19.93
N MET A 331 11.92 -6.80 -20.80
CA MET A 331 12.61 -8.08 -20.76
C MET A 331 14.13 -7.96 -20.98
N ASP A 332 14.56 -7.07 -21.87
CA ASP A 332 15.98 -6.83 -22.14
C ASP A 332 16.67 -6.06 -21.00
N LEU A 333 15.97 -5.10 -20.38
CA LEU A 333 16.48 -4.38 -19.21
C LEU A 333 16.68 -5.30 -18.00
N THR A 334 15.74 -6.19 -17.74
CA THR A 334 15.84 -7.16 -16.64
C THR A 334 16.99 -8.15 -16.85
N LYS A 335 17.30 -8.52 -18.10
CA LYS A 335 18.45 -9.38 -18.42
C LYS A 335 19.79 -8.67 -18.21
N ASN A 336 19.83 -7.34 -18.19
CA ASN A 336 21.04 -6.57 -17.91
C ASN A 336 21.29 -6.51 -16.39
N PRO A 337 22.33 -7.17 -15.86
CA PRO A 337 22.53 -7.26 -14.41
C PRO A 337 22.74 -5.91 -13.73
N SER A 338 23.39 -4.95 -14.41
CA SER A 338 23.68 -3.63 -13.85
C SER A 338 22.42 -2.77 -13.75
N VAL A 339 21.52 -2.88 -14.72
CA VAL A 339 20.21 -2.20 -14.68
C VAL A 339 19.30 -2.88 -13.68
N TYR A 340 19.21 -4.21 -13.72
CA TYR A 340 18.38 -4.99 -12.81
C TYR A 340 18.71 -4.70 -11.35
N ALA A 341 19.99 -4.67 -10.97
CA ALA A 341 20.42 -4.38 -9.60
C ALA A 341 19.96 -3.01 -9.07
N GLN A 342 19.60 -2.07 -9.95
CA GLN A 342 19.24 -0.69 -9.56
C GLN A 342 17.76 -0.35 -9.75
N SER A 343 17.03 -1.11 -10.57
CA SER A 343 15.65 -0.82 -10.97
C SER A 343 14.75 -2.07 -11.02
N SER A 344 15.12 -3.15 -10.33
CA SER A 344 14.37 -4.42 -10.35
C SER A 344 12.94 -4.24 -9.83
N GLU A 345 12.74 -3.40 -8.82
CA GLU A 345 11.42 -3.12 -8.25
C GLU A 345 10.51 -2.43 -9.28
N GLU A 346 10.99 -1.36 -9.93
CA GLU A 346 10.21 -0.65 -10.95
C GLU A 346 9.95 -1.51 -12.19
N LEU A 347 10.92 -2.33 -12.60
CA LEU A 347 10.74 -3.29 -13.70
C LEU A 347 9.66 -4.32 -13.34
N SER A 348 9.70 -4.87 -12.13
CA SER A 348 8.68 -5.82 -11.66
C SER A 348 7.29 -5.19 -11.57
N ASN A 349 7.21 -3.91 -11.19
CA ASN A 349 5.95 -3.16 -11.14
C ASN A 349 5.35 -2.97 -12.53
N VAL A 350 6.16 -2.62 -13.55
CA VAL A 350 5.66 -2.53 -14.94
C VAL A 350 5.11 -3.88 -15.40
N ILE A 351 5.83 -4.98 -15.14
CA ILE A 351 5.36 -6.34 -15.50
C ILE A 351 4.04 -6.68 -14.79
N ALA A 352 3.91 -6.37 -13.51
CA ALA A 352 2.71 -6.62 -12.73
C ALA A 352 1.50 -5.81 -13.22
N SER A 353 1.71 -4.57 -13.68
CA SER A 353 0.65 -3.69 -14.17
C SER A 353 0.07 -4.07 -15.52
N LEU A 354 0.85 -4.75 -16.37
CA LEU A 354 0.44 -5.12 -17.74
C LEU A 354 -0.94 -5.83 -17.82
N PRO A 355 -1.20 -6.90 -17.06
CA PRO A 355 -2.48 -7.62 -17.12
C PRO A 355 -3.60 -7.02 -16.26
N CYS A 356 -3.37 -5.96 -15.49
CA CYS A 356 -4.33 -5.51 -14.47
C CYS A 356 -5.62 -4.89 -14.99
N ILE A 357 -5.53 -4.06 -16.05
CA ILE A 357 -6.69 -3.32 -16.56
C ILE A 357 -7.60 -4.18 -17.44
N ALA A 358 -7.01 -5.11 -18.18
CA ALA A 358 -7.68 -6.06 -19.07
C ALA A 358 -6.75 -7.26 -19.31
N PRO A 359 -7.26 -8.45 -19.63
CA PRO A 359 -6.41 -9.59 -19.96
C PRO A 359 -5.58 -9.30 -21.22
N LEU A 360 -4.26 -9.54 -21.16
CA LEU A 360 -3.40 -9.58 -22.34
C LEU A 360 -3.68 -10.83 -23.18
N PRO A 361 -3.40 -10.83 -24.50
CA PRO A 361 -3.49 -12.05 -25.30
C PRO A 361 -2.75 -13.23 -24.63
N TRP A 362 -3.36 -14.42 -24.63
CA TRP A 362 -2.82 -15.56 -23.89
C TRP A 362 -1.38 -15.91 -24.29
N ALA A 363 -1.06 -15.84 -25.59
CA ALA A 363 0.30 -16.04 -26.09
C ALA A 363 1.32 -15.07 -25.46
N THR A 364 0.91 -13.84 -25.16
CA THR A 364 1.74 -12.85 -24.45
C THR A 364 1.93 -13.25 -23.00
N MET A 365 0.87 -13.70 -22.32
CA MET A 365 0.96 -14.21 -20.95
C MET A 365 1.89 -15.43 -20.86
N GLU A 366 1.82 -16.37 -21.81
CA GLU A 366 2.71 -17.53 -21.86
C GLU A 366 4.19 -17.16 -22.01
N MET A 367 4.51 -15.99 -22.59
CA MET A 367 5.88 -15.46 -22.63
C MET A 367 6.30 -14.81 -21.31
N ILE A 368 5.38 -14.14 -20.61
CA ILE A 368 5.68 -13.38 -19.39
C ILE A 368 5.88 -14.31 -18.19
N ILE A 369 5.09 -15.38 -18.04
CA ILE A 369 5.14 -16.24 -16.84
C ILE A 369 6.52 -16.90 -16.60
N PRO A 370 7.17 -17.54 -17.60
CA PRO A 370 8.50 -18.11 -17.40
C PRO A 370 9.52 -17.03 -16.99
N PHE A 371 9.37 -15.82 -17.52
CA PHE A 371 10.24 -14.70 -17.22
C PHE A 371 10.03 -14.18 -15.80
N VAL A 372 8.78 -14.03 -15.34
CA VAL A 372 8.47 -13.65 -13.95
C VAL A 372 9.05 -14.65 -12.97
N LYS A 373 8.91 -15.95 -13.27
CA LYS A 373 9.51 -17.03 -12.48
C LYS A 373 11.02 -16.88 -12.37
N GLN A 374 11.70 -16.69 -13.49
CA GLN A 374 13.16 -16.66 -13.55
C GLN A 374 13.74 -15.48 -12.78
N TYR A 375 13.10 -14.30 -12.81
CA TYR A 375 13.71 -13.07 -12.30
C TYR A 375 13.11 -12.60 -10.96
N TYR A 376 11.80 -12.69 -10.75
CA TYR A 376 11.15 -12.00 -9.65
C TYR A 376 10.68 -12.92 -8.52
N MET A 377 10.36 -14.18 -8.79
CA MET A 377 9.77 -15.08 -7.78
C MET A 377 10.74 -15.53 -6.67
N HIS A 378 12.04 -15.34 -6.84
CA HIS A 378 13.06 -15.75 -5.88
C HIS A 378 13.37 -14.69 -4.81
N ASP A 379 12.93 -13.44 -5.00
CA ASP A 379 13.25 -12.32 -4.12
C ASP A 379 12.00 -11.86 -3.36
N ALA A 380 12.15 -11.64 -2.05
CA ALA A 380 11.07 -11.13 -1.23
C ALA A 380 10.68 -9.69 -1.59
N ILE A 381 11.63 -8.88 -2.10
CA ILE A 381 11.42 -7.48 -2.50
C ILE A 381 10.33 -7.37 -3.58
N HIS A 382 10.21 -8.37 -4.46
CA HIS A 382 9.22 -8.36 -5.55
C HIS A 382 7.88 -9.01 -5.17
N GLY A 383 7.72 -9.46 -3.93
CA GLY A 383 6.58 -10.27 -3.50
C GLY A 383 5.23 -9.65 -3.85
N ARG A 384 5.07 -8.35 -3.57
CA ARG A 384 3.84 -7.60 -3.88
C ARG A 384 3.50 -7.61 -5.36
N ASN A 385 4.47 -7.28 -6.21
CA ASN A 385 4.28 -7.16 -7.66
C ASN A 385 4.04 -8.54 -8.29
N VAL A 386 4.73 -9.58 -7.82
CA VAL A 386 4.49 -10.95 -8.26
C VAL A 386 3.09 -11.42 -7.85
N ALA A 387 2.65 -11.16 -6.62
CA ALA A 387 1.31 -11.54 -6.17
C ALA A 387 0.21 -10.84 -6.99
N GLN A 388 0.37 -9.54 -7.27
CA GLN A 388 -0.54 -8.79 -8.14
C GLN A 388 -0.58 -9.35 -9.57
N PHE A 389 0.59 -9.69 -10.13
CA PHE A 389 0.67 -10.35 -11.44
C PHE A 389 -0.09 -11.69 -11.44
N LEU A 390 0.07 -12.50 -10.40
CA LEU A 390 -0.59 -13.81 -10.29
C LEU A 390 -2.12 -13.69 -10.14
N ASP A 391 -2.61 -12.69 -9.41
CA ASP A 391 -4.05 -12.42 -9.31
C ASP A 391 -4.63 -12.10 -10.69
N ALA A 392 -4.01 -11.16 -11.42
CA ALA A 392 -4.45 -10.82 -12.78
C ALA A 392 -4.31 -12.01 -13.76
N PHE A 393 -3.24 -12.80 -13.65
CA PHE A 393 -2.99 -13.98 -14.47
C PHE A 393 -4.05 -15.07 -14.26
N THR A 394 -4.42 -15.37 -13.01
CA THR A 394 -5.40 -16.42 -12.68
C THR A 394 -6.83 -16.03 -13.05
N MET A 395 -7.12 -14.73 -13.10
CA MET A 395 -8.39 -14.19 -13.60
C MET A 395 -8.51 -14.17 -15.13
N HIS A 396 -7.44 -14.49 -15.87
CA HIS A 396 -7.48 -14.50 -17.33
C HIS A 396 -8.53 -15.52 -17.86
N PRO A 397 -9.31 -15.18 -18.90
CA PRO A 397 -10.35 -16.08 -19.43
C PRO A 397 -9.81 -17.46 -19.87
N GLU A 398 -8.68 -17.47 -20.58
CA GLU A 398 -8.01 -18.69 -21.06
C GLU A 398 -7.13 -19.39 -19.99
N PHE A 399 -7.06 -18.87 -18.76
CA PHE A 399 -6.23 -19.50 -17.73
C PHE A 399 -6.74 -20.92 -17.41
N VAL A 400 -5.83 -21.88 -17.52
CA VAL A 400 -6.05 -23.29 -17.14
C VAL A 400 -5.14 -23.67 -15.98
N VAL A 401 -5.73 -24.40 -15.03
CA VAL A 401 -5.12 -24.77 -13.74
C VAL A 401 -3.76 -25.48 -13.91
N SER A 402 -3.61 -26.33 -14.92
CA SER A 402 -2.37 -27.07 -15.21
C SER A 402 -1.10 -26.20 -15.37
N VAL A 403 -1.27 -24.92 -15.73
CA VAL A 403 -0.16 -23.98 -15.91
C VAL A 403 0.55 -23.66 -14.58
N ILE A 404 -0.18 -23.70 -13.46
CA ILE A 404 0.38 -23.46 -12.12
C ILE A 404 1.48 -24.47 -11.82
N LYS A 405 1.23 -25.78 -11.99
CA LYS A 405 2.23 -26.84 -11.79
C LYS A 405 3.35 -26.77 -12.82
N ARG A 406 3.02 -26.49 -14.09
CA ARG A 406 4.03 -26.38 -15.17
C ARG A 406 5.13 -25.36 -14.83
N TYR A 407 4.75 -24.24 -14.22
CA TYR A 407 5.69 -23.20 -13.84
C TYR A 407 6.05 -23.21 -12.35
N GLY A 408 5.60 -24.18 -11.55
CA GLY A 408 5.93 -24.27 -10.12
C GLY A 408 5.43 -23.05 -9.33
N LEU A 409 4.29 -22.48 -9.73
CA LEU A 409 3.68 -21.32 -9.07
C LEU A 409 2.96 -21.72 -7.78
N ASP A 410 2.59 -23.00 -7.66
CA ASP A 410 2.01 -23.60 -6.46
C ASP A 410 2.92 -23.45 -5.24
N GLN A 411 4.22 -23.78 -5.38
CA GLN A 411 5.16 -23.64 -4.27
C GLN A 411 5.31 -22.18 -3.83
N TYR A 412 5.35 -21.24 -4.77
CA TYR A 412 5.44 -19.81 -4.44
C TYR A 412 4.22 -19.30 -3.68
N ILE A 413 3.01 -19.76 -4.05
CA ILE A 413 1.78 -19.43 -3.33
C ILE A 413 1.85 -19.98 -1.89
N LEU A 414 2.28 -21.23 -1.71
CA LEU A 414 2.47 -21.83 -0.38
C LEU A 414 3.51 -21.08 0.45
N ASP A 415 4.67 -20.76 -0.14
CA ASP A 415 5.74 -20.01 0.52
C ASP A 415 5.26 -18.61 0.92
N SER A 416 4.48 -17.95 0.06
CA SER A 416 3.91 -16.63 0.33
C SER A 416 2.91 -16.65 1.50
N LEU A 417 2.10 -17.72 1.59
CA LEU A 417 1.22 -17.93 2.75
C LEU A 417 1.99 -18.25 4.02
N ASP A 418 3.16 -18.90 3.90
CA ASP A 418 4.02 -19.33 5.01
C ASP A 418 4.90 -18.23 5.60
N ARG A 419 5.15 -17.14 4.85
CA ARG A 419 6.00 -16.03 5.28
C ARG A 419 5.58 -15.47 6.63
N ASP A 420 6.27 -15.95 7.67
CA ASP A 420 6.29 -15.32 8.99
C ASP A 420 7.19 -14.10 8.88
N ILE A 421 6.65 -12.91 9.11
CA ILE A 421 7.48 -11.71 9.19
C ILE A 421 7.22 -11.06 10.53
N ASP A 422 8.28 -10.90 11.31
CA ASP A 422 8.37 -10.10 12.55
C ASP A 422 8.04 -8.60 12.35
N LEU A 423 7.44 -8.22 11.23
CA LEU A 423 7.13 -6.86 10.80
C LEU A 423 5.85 -6.91 9.94
N TYR A 424 4.68 -6.88 10.58
CA TYR A 424 3.40 -6.59 9.93
C TYR A 424 3.43 -5.20 9.29
N ASN A 425 4.01 -5.09 8.10
CA ASN A 425 4.09 -3.87 7.32
C ASN A 425 3.05 -3.89 6.18
N SER A 426 2.82 -2.72 5.59
CA SER A 426 1.86 -2.54 4.50
C SER A 426 2.08 -3.49 3.33
N ASP A 427 3.33 -3.68 2.90
CA ASP A 427 3.66 -4.52 1.74
C ASP A 427 3.35 -6.00 1.93
N TRP A 428 3.52 -6.52 3.15
CA TRP A 428 3.12 -7.89 3.47
C TRP A 428 1.60 -8.07 3.33
N PHE A 429 0.79 -7.13 3.83
CA PHE A 429 -0.67 -7.22 3.71
C PHE A 429 -1.14 -7.21 2.25
N PHE A 430 -0.58 -6.33 1.40
CA PHE A 430 -0.91 -6.33 -0.03
C PHE A 430 -0.55 -7.65 -0.71
N MET A 431 0.66 -8.14 -0.46
CA MET A 431 1.11 -9.42 -1.02
C MET A 431 0.18 -10.56 -0.61
N LEU A 432 -0.20 -10.61 0.67
CA LEU A 432 -1.10 -11.64 1.19
C LEU A 432 -2.50 -11.54 0.57
N ASP A 433 -3.07 -10.35 0.45
CA ASP A 433 -4.38 -10.12 -0.18
C ASP A 433 -4.42 -10.68 -1.61
N TYR A 434 -3.46 -10.28 -2.45
CA TYR A 434 -3.36 -10.78 -3.82
C TYR A 434 -3.10 -12.29 -3.88
N THR A 435 -2.29 -12.82 -2.97
CA THR A 435 -1.99 -14.26 -2.90
C THR A 435 -3.25 -15.06 -2.57
N LEU A 436 -4.06 -14.60 -1.61
CA LEU A 436 -5.32 -15.26 -1.24
C LEU A 436 -6.35 -15.19 -2.38
N ARG A 437 -6.46 -14.04 -3.06
CA ARG A 437 -7.31 -13.93 -4.26
C ARG A 437 -6.88 -14.86 -5.39
N THR A 438 -5.58 -14.95 -5.64
CA THR A 438 -4.98 -15.89 -6.59
C THR A 438 -5.34 -17.34 -6.23
N LEU A 439 -5.17 -17.71 -4.95
CA LEU A 439 -5.49 -19.04 -4.48
C LEU A 439 -6.98 -19.37 -4.67
N ASN A 440 -7.87 -18.45 -4.30
CA ASN A 440 -9.31 -18.62 -4.47
C ASN A 440 -9.69 -18.80 -5.95
N ALA A 441 -9.11 -18.00 -6.85
CA ALA A 441 -9.34 -18.11 -8.30
C ALA A 441 -8.91 -19.47 -8.86
N ILE A 442 -7.74 -19.98 -8.44
CA ILE A 442 -7.27 -21.31 -8.83
C ILE A 442 -8.22 -22.39 -8.33
N MET A 443 -8.61 -22.32 -7.06
CA MET A 443 -9.50 -23.31 -6.45
C MET A 443 -10.87 -23.38 -7.12
N ASN A 444 -11.46 -22.23 -7.45
CA ASN A 444 -12.74 -22.20 -8.16
C ASN A 444 -12.63 -22.87 -9.53
N LYS A 445 -11.57 -22.57 -10.32
CA LYS A 445 -11.36 -23.23 -11.61
C LYS A 445 -11.02 -24.72 -11.49
N ASP A 446 -10.35 -25.13 -10.42
CA ASP A 446 -10.02 -26.54 -10.16
C ASP A 446 -11.28 -27.35 -9.83
N ALA A 447 -12.26 -26.75 -9.15
CA ALA A 447 -13.56 -27.37 -8.88
C ALA A 447 -14.38 -27.63 -10.16
N ASP A 448 -14.28 -26.75 -11.16
CA ASP A 448 -14.98 -26.87 -12.44
C ASP A 448 -14.28 -27.82 -13.44
N SER A 449 -13.03 -28.23 -13.17
CA SER A 449 -12.24 -29.08 -14.06
C SER A 449 -12.35 -30.56 -13.69
N PRO A 450 -12.79 -31.46 -14.60
CA PRO A 450 -12.88 -32.91 -14.35
C PRO A 450 -11.52 -33.62 -14.23
N SER A 451 -10.40 -32.89 -14.19
CA SER A 451 -9.06 -33.44 -14.00
C SER A 451 -8.82 -33.85 -12.55
N LEU A 452 -8.61 -35.14 -12.30
CA LEU A 452 -8.35 -35.79 -11.00
C LEU A 452 -7.17 -35.23 -10.16
N THR A 453 -6.36 -34.31 -10.69
CA THR A 453 -5.16 -33.80 -10.01
C THR A 453 -5.38 -32.39 -9.49
N ARG A 454 -5.96 -32.30 -8.28
CA ARG A 454 -6.02 -31.05 -7.53
C ARG A 454 -4.64 -30.45 -7.36
N ILE A 455 -4.55 -29.13 -7.40
CA ILE A 455 -3.28 -28.43 -7.20
C ILE A 455 -2.95 -28.29 -5.72
N PHE A 456 -3.91 -27.76 -4.97
CA PHE A 456 -3.76 -27.56 -3.54
C PHE A 456 -4.64 -28.54 -2.80
N THR A 457 -4.07 -29.22 -1.80
CA THR A 457 -4.80 -30.16 -0.95
C THR A 457 -5.15 -29.54 0.40
N TYR A 458 -6.08 -30.18 1.11
CA TYR A 458 -6.43 -29.81 2.47
C TYR A 458 -5.21 -29.82 3.39
N GLU A 459 -4.40 -30.89 3.32
CA GLU A 459 -3.20 -31.06 4.14
C GLU A 459 -2.18 -29.93 3.94
N GLN A 460 -2.08 -29.42 2.71
CA GLN A 460 -1.18 -28.32 2.39
C GLN A 460 -1.70 -26.97 2.92
N LEU A 461 -3.01 -26.72 2.89
CA LEU A 461 -3.53 -25.37 3.16
C LEU A 461 -4.11 -25.19 4.57
N HIS A 462 -4.71 -26.20 5.19
CA HIS A 462 -5.51 -26.02 6.41
C HIS A 462 -4.73 -25.35 7.55
N LEU A 463 -3.53 -25.84 7.89
CA LEU A 463 -2.72 -25.23 8.96
C LEU A 463 -2.27 -23.81 8.63
N ARG A 464 -1.96 -23.54 7.35
CA ARG A 464 -1.52 -22.21 6.89
C ARG A 464 -2.65 -21.20 7.04
N LEU A 465 -3.82 -21.55 6.53
CA LEU A 465 -5.02 -20.72 6.61
C LEU A 465 -5.47 -20.53 8.06
N LEU A 466 -5.40 -21.58 8.89
CA LEU A 466 -5.75 -21.46 10.30
C LEU A 466 -4.80 -20.54 11.04
N ARG A 467 -3.49 -20.67 10.80
CA ARG A 467 -2.48 -19.74 11.33
C ARG A 467 -2.80 -18.30 10.93
N LEU A 468 -3.12 -18.05 9.65
CA LEU A 468 -3.48 -16.71 9.16
C LEU A 468 -4.69 -16.14 9.92
N LEU A 469 -5.73 -16.92 10.19
CA LEU A 469 -6.87 -16.48 11.01
C LEU A 469 -6.49 -16.16 12.47
N GLN A 470 -5.50 -16.85 13.02
CA GLN A 470 -5.07 -16.66 14.40
C GLN A 470 -4.18 -15.43 14.59
N ILE A 471 -3.41 -15.04 13.58
CA ILE A 471 -2.42 -13.96 13.67
C ILE A 471 -2.92 -12.63 13.12
N GLN A 472 -3.98 -12.63 12.31
CA GLN A 472 -4.41 -11.46 11.54
C GLN A 472 -5.67 -10.81 12.13
N GLU A 473 -5.59 -9.50 12.38
CA GLU A 473 -6.74 -8.70 12.82
C GLU A 473 -7.49 -8.03 11.67
N ASN A 474 -7.07 -8.24 10.42
CA ASN A 474 -7.69 -7.63 9.25
C ASN A 474 -8.96 -8.35 8.78
N TYR A 475 -10.06 -7.61 8.70
CA TYR A 475 -11.36 -8.12 8.24
C TYR A 475 -11.34 -8.72 6.83
N ARG A 476 -10.72 -8.04 5.85
CA ARG A 476 -10.73 -8.48 4.43
C ARG A 476 -9.90 -9.74 4.21
N ILE A 477 -8.72 -9.82 4.84
CA ILE A 477 -7.89 -11.02 4.78
C ILE A 477 -8.62 -12.20 5.43
N THR A 478 -9.27 -11.97 6.58
CA THR A 478 -10.08 -12.99 7.26
C THR A 478 -11.19 -13.53 6.35
N ASP A 479 -11.93 -12.64 5.68
CA ASP A 479 -12.99 -13.04 4.74
C ASP A 479 -12.43 -13.91 3.59
N HIS A 480 -11.32 -13.48 2.97
CA HIS A 480 -10.66 -14.28 1.93
C HIS A 480 -10.24 -15.67 2.44
N VAL A 481 -9.67 -15.75 3.64
CA VAL A 481 -9.25 -17.03 4.23
C VAL A 481 -10.46 -17.95 4.48
N ILE A 482 -11.56 -17.43 5.00
CA ILE A 482 -12.78 -18.21 5.27
C ILE A 482 -13.40 -18.74 3.97
N ILE A 483 -13.46 -17.92 2.91
CA ILE A 483 -13.95 -18.34 1.60
C ILE A 483 -13.09 -19.50 1.04
N ILE A 484 -11.77 -19.38 1.11
CA ILE A 484 -10.83 -20.42 0.67
C ILE A 484 -11.01 -21.70 1.50
N MET A 485 -11.17 -21.57 2.82
CA MET A 485 -11.46 -22.71 3.70
C MET A 485 -12.78 -23.39 3.33
N SER A 486 -13.85 -22.64 3.04
CA SER A 486 -15.13 -23.21 2.59
C SER A 486 -14.96 -24.05 1.33
N ASN A 487 -14.22 -23.53 0.33
CA ASN A 487 -13.89 -24.27 -0.87
C ASN A 487 -13.08 -25.55 -0.58
N LEU A 488 -12.13 -25.51 0.36
CA LEU A 488 -11.36 -26.69 0.75
C LEU A 488 -12.23 -27.76 1.42
N ILE A 489 -13.13 -27.33 2.29
CA ILE A 489 -14.01 -28.22 3.07
C ILE A 489 -14.94 -29.00 2.16
N ARG A 490 -15.59 -28.34 1.20
CA ARG A 490 -16.45 -28.97 0.18
C ARG A 490 -15.76 -30.12 -0.54
N LEU A 491 -14.45 -30.00 -0.70
CA LEU A 491 -13.61 -30.93 -1.43
C LEU A 491 -12.97 -32.01 -0.54
N THR A 492 -13.07 -31.88 0.79
CA THR A 492 -12.39 -32.75 1.76
C THR A 492 -13.37 -33.71 2.44
N PRO A 493 -13.06 -35.01 2.59
CA PRO A 493 -13.94 -35.93 3.31
C PRO A 493 -14.09 -35.53 4.79
N VAL A 494 -15.30 -35.67 5.34
CA VAL A 494 -15.62 -35.26 6.72
C VAL A 494 -14.72 -35.88 7.80
N PRO A 495 -14.27 -37.15 7.72
CA PRO A 495 -13.39 -37.71 8.75
C PRO A 495 -12.08 -36.94 8.92
N TYR A 496 -11.54 -36.40 7.83
CA TYR A 496 -10.31 -35.59 7.85
C TYR A 496 -10.54 -34.22 8.48
N LEU A 497 -11.69 -33.59 8.20
CA LEU A 497 -12.07 -32.32 8.80
C LEU A 497 -12.21 -32.46 10.32
N ILE A 498 -12.89 -33.52 10.77
CA ILE A 498 -13.05 -33.83 12.19
C ILE A 498 -11.70 -34.09 12.85
N LYS A 499 -10.86 -34.95 12.26
CA LYS A 499 -9.53 -35.25 12.79
C LYS A 499 -8.64 -34.02 12.93
N SER A 500 -8.78 -33.05 12.01
CA SER A 500 -8.04 -31.79 12.04
C SER A 500 -8.54 -30.77 13.06
N ARG A 501 -9.65 -31.06 13.77
CA ARG A 501 -10.29 -30.18 14.76
C ARG A 501 -10.70 -28.81 14.20
N LEU A 502 -11.00 -28.73 12.90
CA LEU A 502 -11.32 -27.48 12.23
C LEU A 502 -12.51 -26.75 12.86
N VAL A 503 -13.57 -27.49 13.25
CA VAL A 503 -14.75 -26.91 13.89
C VAL A 503 -14.39 -26.30 15.25
N GLN A 504 -13.52 -26.95 16.02
CA GLN A 504 -13.07 -26.45 17.31
C GLN A 504 -12.26 -25.16 17.16
N GLU A 505 -11.36 -25.13 16.19
CA GLU A 505 -10.52 -23.97 15.90
C GLU A 505 -11.34 -22.78 15.38
N MET A 506 -12.28 -23.01 14.46
CA MET A 506 -13.19 -21.97 13.97
C MET A 506 -14.12 -21.46 15.08
N THR A 507 -14.63 -22.34 15.93
CA THR A 507 -15.41 -21.94 17.12
C THR A 507 -14.58 -21.06 18.05
N SER A 508 -13.33 -21.44 18.34
CA SER A 508 -12.41 -20.63 19.15
C SER A 508 -12.13 -19.26 18.52
N LEU A 509 -11.96 -19.19 17.19
CA LEU A 509 -11.77 -17.94 16.46
C LEU A 509 -12.98 -17.02 16.56
N VAL A 510 -14.18 -17.53 16.31
CA VAL A 510 -15.44 -16.77 16.42
C VAL A 510 -15.63 -16.21 17.84
N TYR A 511 -15.18 -16.93 18.87
CA TYR A 511 -15.25 -16.44 20.24
C TYR A 511 -14.23 -15.34 20.57
N ARG A 512 -13.07 -15.36 19.90
CA ARG A 512 -12.03 -14.32 20.05
C ARG A 512 -12.40 -13.03 19.32
N PHE A 513 -13.15 -13.11 18.22
CA PHE A 513 -13.62 -11.92 17.54
C PHE A 513 -14.59 -11.13 18.43
N ASN A 514 -14.36 -9.81 18.52
CA ASN A 514 -15.18 -8.94 19.34
C ASN A 514 -16.60 -8.86 18.76
N LEU A 515 -17.59 -9.11 19.62
CA LEU A 515 -18.99 -8.79 19.35
C LEU A 515 -19.27 -7.39 19.86
N ASP A 516 -19.09 -6.39 19.00
CA ASP A 516 -19.55 -5.05 19.33
C ASP A 516 -21.00 -4.88 18.87
N LEU A 517 -21.94 -5.14 19.78
CA LEU A 517 -23.38 -5.02 19.53
C LEU A 517 -23.81 -3.55 19.33
N ASN A 518 -22.95 -2.60 19.66
CA ASN A 518 -23.19 -1.17 19.52
C ASN A 518 -22.77 -0.65 18.15
N GLY A 519 -23.17 -1.34 17.07
CA GLY A 519 -23.16 -0.85 15.68
C GLY A 519 -22.11 0.21 15.38
N ILE A 520 -20.84 -0.05 15.71
CA ILE A 520 -19.77 0.84 15.29
C ILE A 520 -19.82 0.72 13.78
N LYS A 521 -20.24 1.81 13.14
CA LYS A 521 -20.08 1.97 11.71
C LYS A 521 -18.60 1.71 11.47
N VAL A 522 -18.26 0.52 10.99
CA VAL A 522 -17.05 0.30 10.23
C VAL A 522 -17.19 1.34 9.13
N SER A 523 -16.55 2.49 9.32
CA SER A 523 -16.60 3.55 8.34
C SER A 523 -16.11 2.89 7.07
N ASP A 524 -16.98 2.79 6.08
CA ASP A 524 -16.62 2.49 4.71
C ASP A 524 -15.72 3.63 4.26
N TYR A 525 -14.47 3.58 4.72
CA TYR A 525 -13.40 4.39 4.19
C TYR A 525 -13.19 3.82 2.79
N HIS A 526 -13.97 4.33 1.84
CA HIS A 526 -13.78 4.17 0.41
C HIS A 526 -12.57 5.01 -0.05
N GLY A 527 -11.50 5.03 0.76
CA GLY A 527 -10.24 5.57 0.34
C GLY A 527 -9.62 4.60 -0.64
N GLN A 528 -9.38 5.05 -1.87
CA GLN A 528 -8.55 4.36 -2.85
C GLN A 528 -7.07 4.23 -2.38
N SER A 529 -6.76 4.75 -1.19
CA SER A 529 -5.52 4.54 -0.46
C SER A 529 -5.40 3.09 -0.01
N GLY A 530 -4.33 2.43 -0.45
CA GLY A 530 -4.00 1.08 -0.01
C GLY A 530 -3.71 0.95 1.51
N MET A 531 -3.66 2.05 2.28
CA MET A 531 -3.61 2.02 3.75
C MET A 531 -4.94 1.57 4.39
N ALA A 532 -6.07 1.66 3.68
CA ALA A 532 -7.38 1.19 4.17
C ALA A 532 -7.41 -0.33 4.45
N LEU A 533 -6.46 -1.08 3.88
CA LEU A 533 -6.23 -2.51 4.15
C LEU A 533 -5.63 -2.79 5.53
N ILE A 534 -5.23 -1.79 6.32
CA ILE A 534 -4.44 -2.03 7.55
C ILE A 534 -5.26 -1.78 8.82
N GLU A 535 -6.28 -0.91 8.78
CA GLU A 535 -6.86 -0.34 10.01
C GLU A 535 -8.11 -1.05 10.56
N ARG A 536 -8.62 -2.09 9.90
CA ARG A 536 -9.91 -2.72 10.28
C ARG A 536 -9.70 -3.93 11.19
N LYS A 537 -9.98 -3.78 12.49
CA LYS A 537 -10.10 -4.89 13.45
C LYS A 537 -11.25 -5.84 13.06
N VAL A 538 -11.05 -7.14 13.25
CA VAL A 538 -12.11 -8.15 13.02
C VAL A 538 -13.24 -7.99 14.04
N GLN A 539 -14.46 -7.88 13.52
CA GLN A 539 -15.70 -8.00 14.27
C GLN A 539 -16.56 -9.06 13.56
N ILE A 540 -17.36 -9.80 14.32
CA ILE A 540 -18.39 -10.65 13.69
C ILE A 540 -19.60 -9.76 13.46
N ASP A 541 -19.83 -9.46 12.19
CA ASP A 541 -21.01 -8.79 11.69
C ASP A 541 -21.79 -9.71 10.74
N ASP A 542 -22.86 -9.18 10.17
CA ASP A 542 -23.72 -9.92 9.24
C ASP A 542 -22.96 -10.39 7.99
N VAL A 543 -21.99 -9.61 7.52
CA VAL A 543 -21.21 -9.93 6.32
C VAL A 543 -20.23 -11.07 6.61
N LEU A 544 -19.54 -11.08 7.75
CA LEU A 544 -18.66 -12.17 8.12
C LEU A 544 -19.44 -13.45 8.43
N ALA A 545 -20.62 -13.32 9.06
CA ALA A 545 -21.52 -14.44 9.31
C ALA A 545 -21.95 -15.12 8.00
N ARG A 546 -22.19 -14.35 6.93
CA ARG A 546 -22.48 -14.87 5.58
C ARG A 546 -21.39 -15.79 5.05
N SER A 547 -20.11 -15.54 5.37
CA SER A 547 -18.99 -16.36 4.93
C SER A 547 -18.79 -17.60 5.81
N ILE A 548 -19.09 -17.50 7.10
CA ILE A 548 -18.92 -18.59 8.08
C ILE A 548 -20.04 -19.63 7.97
N LEU A 549 -21.32 -19.23 7.92
CA LEU A 549 -22.43 -20.17 7.99
C LEU A 549 -22.45 -21.25 6.88
N PRO A 550 -22.18 -20.93 5.60
CA PRO A 550 -22.14 -21.94 4.54
C PRO A 550 -21.07 -23.01 4.75
N LEU A 551 -19.94 -22.64 5.38
CA LEU A 551 -18.88 -23.59 5.71
C LEU A 551 -19.39 -24.69 6.64
N PHE A 552 -20.21 -24.34 7.62
CA PHE A 552 -20.78 -25.31 8.55
C PHE A 552 -21.92 -26.10 7.93
N TYR A 553 -22.76 -25.45 7.13
CA TYR A 553 -23.76 -26.15 6.32
C TYR A 553 -23.13 -27.33 5.57
N ASP A 554 -22.05 -27.06 4.82
CA ASP A 554 -21.35 -28.07 4.00
C ASP A 554 -20.71 -29.20 4.84
N ILE A 555 -20.31 -28.93 6.09
CA ILE A 555 -19.78 -29.96 7.00
C ILE A 555 -20.91 -30.84 7.52
N ILE A 556 -22.01 -30.23 7.97
CA ILE A 556 -23.16 -30.93 8.55
C ILE A 556 -23.84 -31.79 7.48
N ASP A 557 -24.04 -31.25 6.28
CA ASP A 557 -24.79 -31.93 5.21
C ASP A 557 -24.07 -33.19 4.73
N ARG A 558 -22.74 -33.21 4.82
CA ARG A 558 -21.92 -34.34 4.36
C ARG A 558 -21.52 -35.30 5.48
N ALA A 559 -21.74 -34.95 6.74
CA ALA A 559 -21.41 -35.83 7.86
C ALA A 559 -22.27 -37.10 7.82
N SER A 560 -21.67 -38.26 8.03
CA SER A 560 -22.38 -39.52 8.13
C SER A 560 -22.77 -39.83 9.58
N ASP A 561 -23.88 -40.53 9.75
CA ASP A 561 -24.33 -40.95 11.08
C ASP A 561 -23.63 -42.25 11.54
N GLU A 562 -23.09 -43.04 10.60
CA GLU A 562 -22.53 -44.38 10.83
C GLU A 562 -21.18 -44.36 11.58
N GLU A 563 -20.39 -43.30 11.46
CA GLU A 563 -19.05 -43.18 12.07
C GLU A 563 -19.01 -42.25 13.31
N GLN A 564 -20.17 -41.92 13.90
CA GLN A 564 -20.30 -40.92 14.99
C GLN A 564 -19.73 -39.53 14.62
N GLU A 565 -19.57 -39.22 13.34
CA GLU A 565 -18.99 -37.96 12.87
C GLU A 565 -19.75 -36.76 13.40
N PHE A 566 -21.08 -36.82 13.33
CA PHE A 566 -21.96 -35.78 13.84
C PHE A 566 -21.73 -35.46 15.33
N HIS A 567 -21.57 -36.47 16.18
CA HIS A 567 -21.28 -36.28 17.61
C HIS A 567 -19.96 -35.54 17.84
N GLN A 568 -18.93 -35.89 17.06
CA GLN A 568 -17.62 -35.26 17.17
C GLN A 568 -17.66 -33.80 16.73
N LEU A 569 -18.50 -33.44 15.74
CA LEU A 569 -18.73 -32.04 15.35
C LEU A 569 -19.39 -31.24 16.49
N ILE A 570 -20.37 -31.84 17.18
CA ILE A 570 -20.99 -31.23 18.37
C ILE A 570 -19.97 -31.04 19.50
N GLN A 571 -19.17 -32.06 19.81
CA GLN A 571 -18.11 -31.99 20.82
C GLN A 571 -17.03 -30.95 20.50
N GLN A 572 -16.79 -30.69 19.21
CA GLN A 572 -15.88 -29.63 18.77
C GLN A 572 -16.45 -28.22 18.93
N GLY A 573 -17.71 -28.06 19.38
CA GLY A 573 -18.27 -26.76 19.72
C GLY A 573 -19.07 -26.09 18.60
N MET A 574 -19.53 -26.85 17.60
CA MET A 574 -20.35 -26.30 16.51
C MET A 574 -21.55 -25.47 17.03
N LEU A 575 -22.29 -25.98 18.01
CA LEU A 575 -23.43 -25.26 18.62
C LEU A 575 -23.03 -23.98 19.35
N LEU A 576 -21.88 -24.00 20.02
CA LEU A 576 -21.33 -22.85 20.72
C LEU A 576 -21.07 -21.72 19.72
N MET A 577 -20.56 -22.05 18.54
CA MET A 577 -20.38 -21.07 17.47
C MET A 577 -21.70 -20.51 16.91
N PHE A 578 -22.70 -21.35 16.62
CA PHE A 578 -24.03 -20.88 16.17
C PHE A 578 -24.63 -19.88 17.18
N HIS A 579 -24.54 -20.22 18.48
CA HIS A 579 -24.96 -19.34 19.55
C HIS A 579 -24.26 -17.96 19.47
N ARG A 580 -22.95 -17.95 19.23
CA ARG A 580 -22.16 -16.73 19.17
C ARG A 580 -22.46 -15.85 17.95
N ILE A 581 -22.83 -16.45 16.81
CA ILE A 581 -23.08 -15.73 15.55
C ILE A 581 -24.49 -15.11 15.51
N TYR A 582 -25.49 -15.73 16.16
CA TYR A 582 -26.88 -15.28 16.11
C TYR A 582 -27.09 -13.79 16.43
N PRO A 583 -26.43 -13.18 17.45
CA PRO A 583 -26.53 -11.75 17.74
C PRO A 583 -26.02 -10.82 16.63
N CYS A 584 -25.32 -11.33 15.62
CA CYS A 584 -24.71 -10.54 14.53
C CYS A 584 -25.55 -10.52 13.24
N LEU A 585 -26.53 -11.42 13.11
CA LEU A 585 -27.36 -11.58 11.92
C LEU A 585 -28.35 -10.41 11.72
N ASN A 586 -28.22 -9.64 10.64
CA ASN A 586 -29.01 -8.45 10.37
C ASN A 586 -29.77 -8.52 9.04
N THR A 587 -29.33 -9.31 8.06
CA THR A 587 -30.02 -9.41 6.77
C THR A 587 -30.83 -10.70 6.64
N THR A 588 -31.98 -10.62 5.97
CA THR A 588 -32.89 -11.76 5.75
C THR A 588 -32.17 -12.95 5.12
N HIS A 589 -31.25 -12.72 4.17
CA HIS A 589 -30.53 -13.80 3.51
C HIS A 589 -29.62 -14.58 4.48
N VAL A 590 -28.89 -13.89 5.35
CA VAL A 590 -27.98 -14.54 6.30
C VAL A 590 -28.77 -15.23 7.42
N ILE A 591 -29.89 -14.62 7.84
CA ILE A 591 -30.85 -15.25 8.76
C ILE A 591 -31.42 -16.55 8.17
N ALA A 592 -31.86 -16.54 6.91
CA ALA A 592 -32.36 -17.74 6.23
C ALA A 592 -31.27 -18.83 6.15
N THR A 593 -30.02 -18.46 5.81
CA THR A 593 -28.89 -19.41 5.78
C THR A 593 -28.62 -20.01 7.17
N TYR A 594 -28.72 -19.20 8.22
CA TYR A 594 -28.59 -19.68 9.60
C TYR A 594 -29.67 -20.71 9.95
N ILE A 595 -30.91 -20.45 9.53
CA ILE A 595 -32.05 -21.35 9.75
C ILE A 595 -31.87 -22.65 8.96
N ASP A 596 -31.50 -22.57 7.69
CA ASP A 596 -31.21 -23.76 6.87
C ASP A 596 -30.13 -24.64 7.51
N CYS A 597 -29.05 -24.04 8.04
CA CYS A 597 -28.04 -24.76 8.80
C CYS A 597 -28.63 -25.43 10.05
N PHE A 598 -29.48 -24.72 10.79
CA PHE A 598 -30.07 -25.20 12.03
C PHE A 598 -31.10 -26.32 11.78
N ASP A 599 -31.90 -26.21 10.72
CA ASP A 599 -32.83 -27.23 10.27
C ASP A 599 -32.11 -28.47 9.75
N LEU A 600 -30.96 -28.29 9.09
CA LEU A 600 -30.11 -29.40 8.70
C LEU A 600 -29.53 -30.13 9.92
N LEU A 601 -29.06 -29.39 10.94
CA LEU A 601 -28.68 -29.97 12.24
C LEU A 601 -29.86 -30.74 12.85
N PHE A 602 -31.08 -30.21 12.73
CA PHE A 602 -32.31 -30.82 13.22
C PHE A 602 -32.65 -32.12 12.50
N ASN A 603 -32.62 -32.12 11.17
CA ASN A 603 -33.02 -33.29 10.38
C ASN A 603 -32.08 -34.49 10.57
N ARG A 604 -30.82 -34.23 10.95
CA ARG A 604 -29.85 -35.25 11.38
C ARG A 604 -30.17 -35.88 12.75
N MET A 605 -31.23 -35.43 13.43
CA MET A 605 -31.63 -35.90 14.77
C MET A 605 -32.68 -37.01 14.80
N ASN A 606 -33.08 -37.61 13.67
CA ASN A 606 -34.06 -38.70 13.69
C ASN A 606 -33.52 -40.02 14.33
N GLN A 607 -32.34 -39.98 14.98
CA GLN A 607 -31.77 -41.04 15.79
C GLN A 607 -31.81 -40.68 17.29
N PRO A 608 -32.42 -41.51 18.16
CA PRO A 608 -32.64 -41.20 19.59
C PRO A 608 -31.38 -40.85 20.41
N ALA A 609 -30.21 -41.39 20.04
CA ALA A 609 -28.96 -41.15 20.76
C ALA A 609 -28.43 -39.71 20.59
N ASN A 610 -28.68 -39.09 19.42
CA ASN A 610 -28.21 -37.73 19.10
C ASN A 610 -29.08 -36.68 19.78
N GLN A 611 -30.37 -37.01 19.96
CA GLN A 611 -31.40 -36.12 20.48
C GLN A 611 -31.11 -35.65 21.91
N ILE A 612 -30.75 -36.57 22.80
CA ILE A 612 -30.47 -36.28 24.22
C ILE A 612 -29.22 -35.41 24.37
N LEU A 613 -28.15 -35.73 23.63
CA LEU A 613 -26.90 -34.98 23.66
C LEU A 613 -27.08 -33.53 23.18
N LEU A 614 -27.80 -33.34 22.06
CA LEU A 614 -28.01 -32.02 21.49
C LEU A 614 -28.89 -31.16 22.38
N GLN A 615 -29.96 -31.73 22.96
CA GLN A 615 -30.82 -31.05 23.92
C GLN A 615 -30.03 -30.50 25.11
N ALA A 616 -29.20 -31.35 25.73
CA ALA A 616 -28.38 -30.94 26.86
C ALA A 616 -27.48 -29.74 26.51
N HIS A 617 -26.88 -29.74 25.32
CA HIS A 617 -26.00 -28.64 24.88
C HIS A 617 -26.75 -27.36 24.48
N LEU A 618 -27.91 -27.45 23.82
CA LEU A 618 -28.67 -26.25 23.44
C LEU A 618 -29.22 -25.49 24.65
N PHE A 619 -29.69 -26.22 25.67
CA PHE A 619 -30.10 -25.62 26.95
C PHE A 619 -28.91 -25.02 27.71
N GLN A 620 -27.78 -25.74 27.81
CA GLN A 620 -26.57 -25.22 28.46
C GLN A 620 -26.07 -23.91 27.83
N LEU A 621 -26.26 -23.76 26.53
CA LEU A 621 -25.85 -22.58 25.78
C LEU A 621 -26.88 -21.44 25.84
N GLY A 622 -28.05 -21.63 26.46
CA GLY A 622 -29.03 -20.57 26.66
C GLY A 622 -29.82 -20.18 25.40
N PHE A 623 -29.91 -21.05 24.39
CA PHE A 623 -30.71 -20.79 23.18
C PHE A 623 -32.19 -20.51 23.47
N ASP A 624 -32.70 -21.02 24.60
CA ASP A 624 -34.04 -20.76 25.13
C ASP A 624 -34.29 -19.29 25.50
N SER A 625 -33.21 -18.54 25.74
CA SER A 625 -33.24 -17.13 26.13
C SER A 625 -33.02 -16.15 24.96
N PHE A 626 -32.89 -16.62 23.72
CA PHE A 626 -32.66 -15.77 22.56
C PHE A 626 -33.81 -14.79 22.29
N GLU A 627 -33.49 -13.49 22.36
CA GLU A 627 -34.40 -12.42 21.99
C GLU A 627 -34.66 -12.44 20.47
N ARG A 628 -35.90 -12.14 20.09
CA ARG A 628 -36.33 -12.13 18.69
C ARG A 628 -35.70 -10.93 17.99
N LYS A 629 -34.92 -11.14 16.94
CA LYS A 629 -34.51 -10.04 16.05
C LYS A 629 -35.70 -9.56 15.21
N PRO A 630 -35.87 -8.24 15.02
CA PRO A 630 -36.93 -7.70 14.20
C PRO A 630 -36.61 -7.96 12.72
N SER A 631 -37.04 -9.10 12.18
CA SER A 631 -37.23 -9.28 10.74
C SER A 631 -38.73 -9.28 10.44
N ASP A 632 -39.11 -8.63 9.33
CA ASP A 632 -40.49 -8.39 8.90
C ASP A 632 -41.25 -9.64 8.40
N GLU A 633 -40.73 -10.85 8.62
CA GLU A 633 -41.42 -12.09 8.29
C GLU A 633 -41.58 -12.98 9.54
N ASN A 634 -42.83 -13.34 9.83
CA ASN A 634 -43.27 -13.97 11.08
C ASN A 634 -42.90 -15.46 11.23
N ASN A 635 -42.16 -16.08 10.30
CA ASN A 635 -41.97 -17.53 10.28
C ASN A 635 -40.62 -18.03 10.81
N ASP A 636 -39.58 -17.20 10.78
CA ASP A 636 -38.19 -17.70 10.78
C ASP A 636 -37.61 -18.00 12.19
N ILE A 637 -37.95 -17.19 13.20
CA ILE A 637 -37.57 -17.45 14.62
C ILE A 637 -38.60 -18.35 15.32
N GLN A 638 -39.80 -18.47 14.74
CA GLN A 638 -40.81 -19.41 15.23
C GLN A 638 -40.30 -20.85 15.07
N VAL A 639 -39.47 -21.17 14.08
CA VAL A 639 -38.80 -22.48 13.95
C VAL A 639 -37.89 -22.79 15.15
N ILE A 640 -37.04 -21.85 15.58
CA ILE A 640 -36.14 -22.03 16.75
C ILE A 640 -36.94 -22.13 18.06
N LYS A 641 -38.03 -21.37 18.19
CA LYS A 641 -38.90 -21.40 19.39
C LYS A 641 -39.84 -22.60 19.41
N ASP A 642 -40.43 -22.98 18.29
CA ASP A 642 -41.24 -24.19 18.14
C ASP A 642 -40.39 -25.44 18.35
N PHE A 643 -39.12 -25.39 17.94
CA PHE A 643 -38.11 -26.38 18.26
C PHE A 643 -37.89 -26.55 19.77
N LEU A 644 -37.79 -25.45 20.52
CA LEU A 644 -37.67 -25.48 21.99
C LEU A 644 -39.00 -25.85 22.68
N VAL A 645 -40.14 -25.54 22.07
CA VAL A 645 -41.50 -25.89 22.55
C VAL A 645 -41.81 -27.38 22.31
N PHE A 646 -41.15 -28.04 21.36
CA PHE A 646 -41.23 -29.49 21.15
C PHE A 646 -40.56 -30.31 22.27
N PHE A 647 -39.81 -29.66 23.18
CA PHE A 647 -39.09 -30.31 24.27
C PHE A 647 -39.49 -29.71 25.61
N THR A 648 -40.23 -30.50 26.38
CA THR A 648 -40.83 -30.05 27.64
C THR A 648 -39.78 -30.02 28.76
N PRO A 649 -40.01 -29.24 29.84
CA PRO A 649 -39.19 -29.29 31.06
C PRO A 649 -39.02 -30.69 31.67
N ASP A 650 -39.92 -31.63 31.35
CA ASP A 650 -39.83 -33.03 31.79
C ASP A 650 -38.79 -33.84 30.99
N ASP A 651 -38.55 -33.49 29.72
CA ASP A 651 -37.47 -34.05 28.89
C ASP A 651 -36.09 -33.55 29.34
N TYR A 652 -36.03 -32.32 29.87
CA TYR A 652 -34.85 -31.73 30.50
C TYR A 652 -34.42 -32.48 31.77
N LEU A 653 -35.36 -32.84 32.65
CA LEU A 653 -35.05 -33.62 33.86
C LEU A 653 -34.52 -35.02 33.54
N ASN A 654 -35.06 -35.69 32.51
CA ASN A 654 -34.60 -37.01 32.10
C ASN A 654 -33.23 -36.99 31.40
N SER A 655 -32.96 -36.00 30.54
CA SER A 655 -31.66 -35.85 29.87
C SER A 655 -30.54 -35.39 30.82
N HIS A 656 -30.86 -34.54 31.80
CA HIS A 656 -29.91 -34.07 32.81
C HIS A 656 -29.51 -35.18 33.81
N CYS A 657 -30.42 -36.12 34.10
CA CYS A 657 -30.13 -37.34 34.88
C CYS A 657 -29.28 -38.35 34.09
N LEU A 658 -29.62 -38.61 32.82
CA LEU A 658 -28.86 -39.55 31.97
C LEU A 658 -27.43 -39.09 31.68
N PHE A 659 -27.20 -37.78 31.54
CA PHE A 659 -25.86 -37.23 31.33
C PHE A 659 -24.98 -37.32 32.58
N GLN A 660 -25.55 -37.16 33.79
CA GLN A 660 -24.82 -37.36 35.06
C GLN A 660 -24.44 -38.83 35.29
N GLU A 661 -25.26 -39.79 34.83
CA GLU A 661 -24.92 -41.22 34.94
C GLU A 661 -23.84 -41.66 33.93
N SER A 662 -23.70 -40.97 32.79
CA SER A 662 -22.65 -41.27 31.79
C SER A 662 -21.27 -40.64 32.09
N LEU A 663 -21.20 -39.75 33.08
CA LEU A 663 -19.99 -39.07 33.55
C LEU A 663 -19.38 -39.71 34.81
N PHE A 664 -19.88 -40.89 35.22
CA PHE A 664 -19.30 -41.73 36.27
C PHE A 664 -18.83 -43.09 35.75
#